data_AF-A0A1B1UQD8-F1
#
_entry.id   AF-A0A1B1UQD8-F1
#
_cell.length_a   1.000
_cell.length_b   1.000
_cell.length_c   1.000
_cell.angle_alpha   90.00
_cell.angle_beta   90.00
_cell.angle_gamma   90.00
#
_symmetry.space_group_name_H-M   'P 1'
#
loop_
_entity.id
_entity.type
_entity.pdbx_description
1 polymer ?
#
loop_
_entity_poly.entity_id
_entity_poly.type
_entity_poly.pdbx_seq_one_letter_code
_entity_poly.pdbx_strand_id
1 'polypeptide(L)'
;MRALKIAGAAIAAVIVVIALLLVIGIPSGFLKAEIQERIERETGYKLAINGGAKIGLWPSLNIRLNDVTLQDPRDRDINHRFTASSIEAEVTLASLWAGRPQITDLVIIRPVVNLPLRRERVREANPPSKPTAGKAVDAFSIEHVTVTGGTIVFSNLRDRVENRIETVNADITIDADRKVTLTGNARSGGHPLKVEAKAALPAAPIERQNIPAEIKIDAPGLLHAQLTAKAEARLNGSVVMINGVTGALGDGAFNGWASVDLSSKPLVKLDLDFQKLTVAMSRSTDSSSGQPWSNATIDINGLNYFDLQARISAAELKIGDARFSPAAIDTTLASGVLKAQVSNLGAYDGNVNGDLTVDVSTANPIYAMRADLTGVRALPLLDGLADFDRLDGRMQAKISARSSGTSQRAIMSNMAGTAFVVFQDGAIKGLNVAQMIRSLTASTLSGWQESDEKATDLSQLSASFKIDKGQAQTTDLNLVGPLVKMTGVGTIDLGTKQIGFRVEPKLVMTTEGQGRAGDPVGFGIPVMIEGPWGSPRIYPEMQGILDNPEAAYARLREMGKGLFGPNGGGLGAAIGNLLGGGQQGAAGGQGAAPGTGQAGGKPNDPLGGQLGETIGNLIQGLGGLGQNQNQGGARPGGQRSLTPTSPAEAPAQAAPAEPATPAPPSDTTTQQDSQPMNEVLRELFNR
;
A
#
# COMPACT_ATOMS: atom_id res chain seq x y z
N MET A 1 68.90 54.09 10.17
CA MET A 1 69.23 52.64 10.15
C MET A 1 69.02 51.90 11.47
N ARG A 2 69.26 52.47 12.66
CA ARG A 2 69.03 51.76 13.95
C ARG A 2 67.55 51.45 14.24
N ALA A 3 66.63 52.36 13.93
CA ALA A 3 65.18 52.13 14.09
C ALA A 3 64.65 51.00 13.19
N LEU A 4 65.18 50.85 11.96
CA LEU A 4 64.80 49.77 11.04
C LEU A 4 65.27 48.39 11.53
N LYS A 5 66.42 48.32 12.19
CA LYS A 5 66.96 47.09 12.79
C LYS A 5 66.19 46.67 14.05
N ILE A 6 65.73 47.63 14.85
CA ILE A 6 64.90 47.38 16.04
C ILE A 6 63.49 46.94 15.63
N ALA A 7 62.90 47.58 14.61
CA ALA A 7 61.63 47.15 14.04
C ALA A 7 61.70 45.75 13.41
N GLY A 8 62.77 45.45 12.67
CA GLY A 8 63.01 44.11 12.12
C GLY A 8 63.21 43.03 13.19
N ALA A 9 63.94 43.35 14.27
CA ALA A 9 64.14 42.43 15.39
C ALA A 9 62.86 42.19 16.20
N ALA A 10 62.02 43.20 16.38
CA ALA A 10 60.72 43.07 17.04
C ALA A 10 59.76 42.18 16.23
N ILE A 11 59.71 42.34 14.91
CA ILE A 11 58.89 41.50 14.03
C ILE A 11 59.40 40.04 14.05
N ALA A 12 60.71 39.83 13.99
CA ALA A 12 61.29 38.48 14.08
C ALA A 12 61.02 37.83 15.45
N ALA A 13 61.11 38.58 16.56
CA ALA A 13 60.79 38.07 17.89
C ALA A 13 59.31 37.70 18.03
N VAL A 14 58.40 38.50 17.46
CA VAL A 14 56.97 38.19 17.42
C VAL A 14 56.71 36.93 16.59
N ILE A 15 57.37 36.77 15.44
CA ILE A 15 57.26 35.56 14.61
C ILE A 15 57.77 34.32 15.37
N VAL A 16 58.88 34.43 16.10
CA VAL A 16 59.44 33.33 16.91
C VAL A 16 58.54 32.98 18.10
N VAL A 17 57.95 33.98 18.76
CA VAL A 17 56.98 33.75 19.85
C VAL A 17 55.70 33.10 19.31
N ILE A 18 55.20 33.54 18.15
CA ILE A 18 54.06 32.91 17.48
C ILE A 18 54.43 31.46 17.07
N ALA A 19 55.63 31.22 16.52
CA ALA A 19 56.10 29.88 16.18
C ALA A 19 56.26 28.97 17.42
N LEU A 20 56.74 29.51 18.54
CA LEU A 20 56.80 28.79 19.82
C LEU A 20 55.41 28.48 20.38
N LEU A 21 54.48 29.43 20.32
CA LEU A 21 53.08 29.22 20.72
C LEU A 21 52.38 28.19 19.83
N LEU A 22 52.73 28.13 18.54
CA LEU A 22 52.26 27.11 17.60
C LEU A 22 52.78 25.71 17.96
N VAL A 23 54.03 25.60 18.40
CA VAL A 23 54.65 24.33 18.82
C VAL A 23 54.11 23.86 20.18
N ILE A 24 53.79 24.79 21.08
CA ILE A 24 53.29 24.50 22.44
C ILE A 24 51.78 24.19 22.45
N GLY A 25 51.03 24.69 21.44
CA GLY A 25 49.58 24.54 21.35
C GLY A 25 48.82 25.48 22.29
N ILE A 26 47.75 26.11 21.81
CA ILE A 26 46.93 27.02 22.61
C ILE A 26 46.18 26.20 23.69
N PRO A 27 46.19 26.60 24.98
CA PRO A 27 45.44 25.91 26.03
C PRO A 27 43.94 25.84 25.69
N SER A 28 43.42 24.61 25.55
CA SER A 28 42.02 24.39 25.13
C SER A 28 40.97 24.97 26.08
N GLY A 29 41.32 25.27 27.34
CA GLY A 29 40.42 25.80 28.37
C GLY A 29 39.87 27.20 28.08
N PHE A 30 40.69 28.12 27.56
CA PHE A 30 40.25 29.49 27.23
C PHE A 30 39.29 29.50 26.03
N LEU A 31 39.56 28.62 25.05
CA LEU A 31 38.79 28.52 23.82
C LEU A 31 37.38 27.95 24.03
N LYS A 32 37.27 26.95 24.90
CA LYS A 32 35.97 26.33 25.24
C LYS A 32 35.00 27.37 25.77
N ALA A 33 35.43 28.19 26.74
CA ALA A 33 34.56 29.19 27.37
C ALA A 33 34.05 30.23 26.36
N GLU A 34 34.94 30.78 25.52
CA GLU A 34 34.57 31.81 24.54
C GLU A 34 33.62 31.27 23.46
N ILE A 35 33.90 30.07 22.92
CA ILE A 35 33.04 29.43 21.91
C ILE A 35 31.67 29.08 22.51
N GLN A 36 31.64 28.54 23.74
CA GLN A 36 30.41 28.19 24.44
C GLN A 36 29.55 29.42 24.71
N GLU A 37 30.14 30.48 25.26
CA GLU A 37 29.43 31.70 25.60
C GLU A 37 28.89 32.41 24.35
N ARG A 38 29.67 32.43 23.25
CA ARG A 38 29.23 33.03 22.00
C ARG A 38 28.07 32.26 21.37
N ILE A 39 28.13 30.92 21.35
CA ILE A 39 27.06 30.09 20.80
C ILE A 39 25.81 30.15 21.68
N GLU A 40 25.93 30.17 23.00
CA GLU A 40 24.80 30.34 23.91
C GLU A 40 24.14 31.70 23.71
N ARG A 41 24.93 32.76 23.51
CA ARG A 41 24.43 34.12 23.28
C ARG A 41 23.71 34.28 21.93
N GLU A 42 24.20 33.63 20.88
CA GLU A 42 23.64 33.78 19.52
C GLU A 42 22.53 32.79 19.20
N THR A 43 22.63 31.55 19.68
CA THR A 43 21.66 30.48 19.36
C THR A 43 20.69 30.20 20.51
N GLY A 44 21.03 30.60 21.74
CA GLY A 44 20.28 30.25 22.95
C GLY A 44 20.53 28.82 23.46
N TYR A 45 21.42 28.04 22.82
CA TYR A 45 21.74 26.67 23.22
C TYR A 45 23.04 26.58 24.01
N LYS A 46 23.07 25.72 25.03
CA LYS A 46 24.28 25.41 25.78
C LYS A 46 25.10 24.37 25.02
N LEU A 47 26.31 24.75 24.63
CA LEU A 47 27.29 23.87 24.03
C LEU A 47 28.15 23.24 25.13
N ALA A 48 28.33 21.92 25.12
CA ALA A 48 29.33 21.24 25.96
C ALA A 48 30.33 20.47 25.07
N ILE A 49 31.62 20.69 25.33
CA ILE A 49 32.75 20.12 24.57
C ILE A 49 33.54 19.19 25.51
N ASN A 50 33.18 17.90 25.50
CA ASN A 50 33.69 16.90 26.43
C ASN A 50 35.06 16.35 25.99
N GLY A 51 35.25 16.15 24.69
CA GLY A 51 36.44 15.50 24.11
C GLY A 51 37.63 16.43 23.84
N GLY A 52 37.50 17.71 24.16
CA GLY A 52 38.57 18.70 23.96
C GLY A 52 38.53 19.41 22.60
N ALA A 53 39.26 20.52 22.51
CA ALA A 53 39.38 21.34 21.30
C ALA A 53 40.84 21.38 20.83
N LYS A 54 41.07 21.22 19.53
CA LYS A 54 42.38 21.37 18.88
C LYS A 54 42.31 22.50 17.87
N ILE A 55 43.41 23.23 17.75
CA ILE A 55 43.55 24.31 16.77
C ILE A 55 44.78 24.01 15.90
N GLY A 56 44.58 24.04 14.58
CA GLY A 56 45.63 24.16 13.58
C GLY A 56 45.69 25.60 13.06
N LEU A 57 46.90 26.12 12.88
CA LEU A 57 47.14 27.54 12.56
C LEU A 57 48.13 27.64 11.38
N TRP A 58 47.82 27.04 10.23
CA TRP A 58 48.44 27.38 8.94
C TRP A 58 47.90 26.49 7.81
N PRO A 59 47.62 27.02 6.60
CA PRO A 59 47.49 28.43 6.20
C PRO A 59 46.13 29.06 6.58
N SER A 60 45.13 28.26 6.94
CA SER A 60 43.86 28.67 7.55
C SER A 60 43.84 28.31 9.05
N LEU A 61 42.89 28.88 9.81
CA LEU A 61 42.62 28.47 11.18
C LEU A 61 41.67 27.26 11.13
N ASN A 62 42.16 26.07 11.47
CA ASN A 62 41.34 24.87 11.60
C ASN A 62 41.01 24.63 13.07
N ILE A 63 39.72 24.59 13.42
CA ILE A 63 39.22 24.35 14.78
C ILE A 63 38.52 23.00 14.79
N ARG A 64 39.05 22.03 15.55
CA ARG A 64 38.45 20.70 15.73
C ARG A 64 37.95 20.54 17.16
N LEU A 65 36.64 20.38 17.32
CA LEU A 65 35.95 20.12 18.58
C LEU A 65 35.54 18.65 18.64
N ASN A 66 35.94 17.93 19.68
CA ASN A 66 35.60 16.51 19.84
C ASN A 66 34.53 16.33 20.92
N ASP A 67 33.64 15.37 20.70
CA ASP A 67 32.52 15.02 21.59
C ASP A 67 31.72 16.27 22.01
N VAL A 68 30.98 16.78 21.03
CA VAL A 68 30.20 18.01 21.12
C VAL A 68 28.75 17.66 21.42
N THR A 69 28.17 18.31 22.41
CA THR A 69 26.75 18.16 22.75
C THR A 69 26.08 19.52 22.82
N LEU A 70 24.87 19.61 22.26
CA LEU A 70 24.04 20.82 22.26
C LEU A 70 22.78 20.53 23.07
N GLN A 71 22.53 21.36 24.06
CA GLN A 71 21.41 21.23 24.99
C GLN A 71 20.56 22.51 24.96
N ASP A 72 19.24 22.36 24.91
CA ASP A 72 18.34 23.50 25.10
C ASP A 72 18.18 23.74 26.60
N PRO A 73 18.63 24.88 27.14
CA PRO A 73 18.54 25.17 28.57
C PRO A 73 17.09 25.25 29.09
N ARG A 74 16.09 25.32 28.19
CA ARG A 74 14.66 25.36 28.54
C ARG A 74 14.02 23.98 28.61
N ASP A 75 14.68 22.94 28.11
CA ASP A 75 14.16 21.57 28.11
C ASP A 75 14.62 20.86 29.39
N ARG A 76 13.67 20.42 30.22
CA ARG A 76 13.96 19.70 31.47
C ARG A 76 14.35 18.23 31.23
N ASP A 77 14.13 17.73 30.01
CA ASP A 77 14.47 16.36 29.62
C ASP A 77 15.96 16.25 29.27
N ILE A 78 16.63 15.27 29.89
CA ILE A 78 18.09 15.00 29.81
C ILE A 78 18.51 14.49 28.42
N ASN A 79 17.59 14.42 27.45
CA ASN A 79 17.89 13.93 26.11
C ASN A 79 18.64 14.99 25.31
N HIS A 80 19.96 14.81 25.20
CA HIS A 80 20.82 15.60 24.32
C HIS A 80 20.22 15.62 22.91
N ARG A 81 19.58 16.74 22.53
CA ARG A 81 18.88 16.89 21.24
C ARG A 81 19.83 16.75 20.05
N PHE A 82 21.09 17.12 20.25
CA PHE A 82 22.15 16.96 19.27
C PHE A 82 23.46 16.57 19.95
N THR A 83 24.11 15.54 19.43
CA THR A 83 25.48 15.16 19.77
C THR A 83 26.29 14.97 18.49
N ALA A 84 27.60 15.19 18.51
CA ALA A 84 28.49 14.95 17.38
C ALA A 84 29.84 14.43 17.87
N SER A 85 30.40 13.44 17.16
CA SER A 85 31.71 12.89 17.51
C SER A 85 32.82 13.91 17.32
N SER A 86 32.76 14.67 16.23
CA SER A 86 33.70 15.76 15.93
C SER A 86 33.01 16.82 15.09
N ILE A 87 33.33 18.08 15.35
CA ILE A 87 32.99 19.23 14.51
C ILE A 87 34.28 19.93 14.14
N GLU A 88 34.52 20.12 12.85
CA GLU A 88 35.72 20.76 12.32
C GLU A 88 35.29 21.99 11.53
N ALA A 89 35.86 23.15 11.86
CA ALA A 89 35.57 24.40 11.18
C ALA A 89 36.86 25.02 10.68
N GLU A 90 36.91 25.39 9.41
CA GLU A 90 37.99 26.16 8.82
C GLU A 90 37.60 27.62 8.69
N VAL A 91 38.42 28.50 9.26
CA VAL A 91 38.17 29.95 9.29
C VAL A 91 39.37 30.66 8.69
N THR A 92 39.12 31.65 7.85
CA THR A 92 40.22 32.43 7.26
C THR A 92 40.77 33.43 8.27
N LEU A 93 42.11 33.52 8.37
CA LEU A 93 42.76 34.46 9.30
C LEU A 93 42.39 35.92 9.00
N ALA A 94 42.28 36.30 7.72
CA ALA A 94 41.89 37.65 7.33
C ALA A 94 40.48 38.05 7.84
N SER A 95 39.53 37.11 7.83
CA SER A 95 38.16 37.35 8.31
C SER A 95 38.09 37.59 9.82
N LEU A 96 38.94 36.90 10.59
CA LEU A 96 39.08 37.09 12.04
C LEU A 96 39.65 38.47 12.36
N TRP A 97 40.65 38.93 11.60
CA TRP A 97 41.22 40.27 11.76
C TRP A 97 40.24 41.38 11.35
N ALA A 98 39.39 41.13 10.35
CA ALA A 98 38.33 42.04 9.93
C ALA A 98 37.13 42.10 10.89
N GLY A 99 37.11 41.24 11.93
CA GLY A 99 35.98 41.13 12.86
C GLY A 99 34.74 40.45 12.27
N ARG A 100 34.87 39.86 11.07
CA ARG A 100 33.79 39.21 10.30
C ARG A 100 34.17 37.77 9.99
N PRO A 101 34.20 36.89 10.99
CA PRO A 101 34.62 35.50 10.82
C PRO A 101 33.85 34.78 9.69
N GLN A 102 34.59 34.25 8.73
CA GLN A 102 34.08 33.53 7.56
C GLN A 102 34.55 32.08 7.64
N ILE A 103 33.59 31.16 7.71
CA ILE A 103 33.81 29.72 7.79
C ILE A 103 33.79 29.18 6.35
N THR A 104 34.93 28.73 5.85
CA THR A 104 35.02 28.16 4.50
C THR A 104 34.46 26.75 4.48
N ASP A 105 34.87 25.91 5.44
CA ASP A 105 34.45 24.52 5.54
C ASP A 105 33.99 24.17 6.96
N LEU A 106 32.84 23.50 7.07
CA LEU A 106 32.31 22.96 8.32
C LEU A 106 32.01 21.47 8.16
N VAL A 107 32.81 20.62 8.79
CA VAL A 107 32.65 19.16 8.74
C VAL A 107 32.07 18.65 10.06
N ILE A 108 30.93 17.98 10.00
CA ILE A 108 30.24 17.39 11.16
C ILE A 108 30.29 15.87 11.02
N ILE A 109 31.05 15.22 11.92
CA ILE A 109 31.30 13.78 11.87
C ILE A 109 30.41 13.06 12.89
N ARG A 110 29.64 12.09 12.37
CA ARG A 110 28.70 11.24 13.11
C ARG A 110 27.80 12.03 14.06
N PRO A 111 27.01 13.00 13.56
CA PRO A 111 26.02 13.66 14.39
C PRO A 111 24.87 12.72 14.72
N VAL A 112 24.38 12.75 15.96
CA VAL A 112 23.16 12.07 16.38
C VAL A 112 22.15 13.15 16.78
N VAL A 113 21.02 13.19 16.07
CA VAL A 113 19.91 14.12 16.36
C VAL A 113 18.78 13.34 16.97
N ASN A 114 18.42 13.67 18.21
CA ASN A 114 17.30 13.05 18.91
C ASN A 114 16.07 13.96 18.80
N LEU A 115 15.07 13.51 18.07
CA LEU A 115 13.81 14.21 17.87
C LEU A 115 12.71 13.52 18.68
N PRO A 116 12.24 14.14 19.80
CA PRO A 116 11.16 13.57 20.58
C PRO A 116 9.86 13.66 19.78
N LEU A 117 9.21 12.52 19.59
CA LEU A 117 7.96 12.40 18.88
C LEU A 117 6.78 12.78 19.81
N ARG A 118 5.98 13.78 19.42
CA ARG A 118 4.83 14.27 20.20
C ARG A 118 3.52 13.84 19.56
N ARG A 119 2.59 13.32 20.38
CA ARG A 119 1.23 12.96 19.93
C ARG A 119 0.28 14.14 19.83
N GLU A 120 0.46 15.14 20.71
CA GLU A 120 -0.40 16.30 20.85
C GLU A 120 0.31 17.58 20.43
N ARG A 121 -0.47 18.50 19.84
CA ARG A 121 0.00 19.84 19.54
C ARG A 121 -0.12 20.72 20.79
N VAL A 122 1.01 21.04 21.40
CA VAL A 122 1.06 22.02 22.48
C VAL A 122 1.27 23.39 21.86
N ARG A 123 0.30 24.29 22.03
CA ARG A 123 0.49 25.70 21.68
C ARG A 123 1.48 26.28 22.68
N GLU A 124 2.68 26.65 22.23
CA GLU A 124 3.67 27.25 23.13
C GLU A 124 3.07 28.50 23.78
N ALA A 125 2.93 28.47 25.11
CA ALA A 125 2.41 29.58 25.89
C ALA A 125 3.36 30.79 25.88
N ASN A 126 4.66 30.55 25.64
CA ASN A 126 5.70 31.54 25.45
C ASN A 126 6.53 31.17 24.20
N PRO A 127 6.16 31.65 23.00
CA PRO A 127 7.04 31.50 21.84
C PRO A 127 8.42 32.11 22.15
N PRO A 128 9.53 31.56 21.63
CA PRO A 128 10.84 32.15 21.80
C PRO A 128 10.76 33.63 21.43
N SER A 129 11.21 34.50 22.34
CA SER A 129 11.24 35.94 22.10
C SER A 129 11.94 36.19 20.78
N LYS A 130 11.21 36.77 19.82
CA LYS A 130 11.72 37.16 18.50
C LYS A 130 13.09 37.79 18.71
N PRO A 131 14.16 37.30 18.03
CA PRO A 131 15.50 37.86 18.22
C PRO A 131 15.36 39.38 18.10
N THR A 132 15.72 40.09 19.18
CA THR A 132 15.54 41.53 19.28
C THR A 132 16.15 42.14 18.01
N ALA A 133 15.36 42.91 17.28
CA ALA A 133 15.79 43.62 16.07
C ALA A 133 16.74 44.78 16.43
N GLY A 134 17.79 44.47 17.19
CA GLY A 134 18.80 45.37 17.71
C GLY A 134 20.16 44.91 17.23
N LYS A 135 20.66 45.58 16.19
CA LYS A 135 21.95 45.38 15.51
C LYS A 135 22.17 43.96 14.99
N ALA A 136 22.09 43.81 13.66
CA ALA A 136 22.76 42.73 12.96
C ALA A 136 24.26 42.79 13.32
N VAL A 137 24.65 42.05 14.35
CA VAL A 137 26.05 41.71 14.61
C VAL A 137 26.44 40.83 13.43
N ASP A 138 27.53 41.18 12.74
CA ASP A 138 28.00 40.53 11.52
C ASP A 138 27.90 38.99 11.64
N ALA A 139 26.87 38.42 10.99
CA ALA A 139 26.57 37.00 11.07
C ALA A 139 27.66 36.21 10.34
N PHE A 140 28.14 35.14 10.95
CA PHE A 140 29.09 34.22 10.33
C PHE A 140 28.55 33.72 8.99
N SER A 141 29.35 33.81 7.93
CA SER A 141 29.03 33.18 6.64
C SER A 141 29.70 31.81 6.57
N ILE A 142 28.93 30.80 6.19
CA ILE A 142 29.41 29.42 5.98
C ILE A 142 29.32 29.14 4.49
N GLU A 143 30.42 28.76 3.85
CA GLU A 143 30.45 28.47 2.41
C GLU A 143 30.17 27.00 2.12
N HIS A 144 30.74 26.09 2.90
CA HIS A 144 30.60 24.67 2.67
C HIS A 144 30.36 23.90 3.99
N VAL A 145 29.37 23.02 4.00
CA VAL A 145 29.04 22.15 5.14
C VAL A 145 28.97 20.70 4.67
N THR A 146 29.77 19.84 5.31
CA THR A 146 29.73 18.40 5.09
C THR A 146 29.28 17.69 6.36
N VAL A 147 28.29 16.82 6.23
CA VAL A 147 27.82 15.92 7.29
C VAL A 147 28.13 14.49 6.88
N THR A 148 28.80 13.73 7.76
CA THR A 148 29.21 12.36 7.46
C THR A 148 28.74 11.40 8.54
N GLY A 149 28.03 10.34 8.16
CA GLY A 149 27.64 9.24 9.05
C GLY A 149 26.65 9.63 10.16
N GLY A 150 25.76 10.58 9.89
CA GLY A 150 24.76 11.04 10.84
C GLY A 150 23.65 10.01 11.10
N THR A 151 23.01 10.14 12.25
CA THR A 151 21.83 9.36 12.64
C THR A 151 20.76 10.29 13.20
N ILE A 152 19.52 10.16 12.72
CA ILE A 152 18.36 10.85 13.28
C ILE A 152 17.51 9.80 14.00
N VAL A 153 17.32 9.98 15.30
CA VAL A 153 16.53 9.09 16.14
C VAL A 153 15.22 9.79 16.49
N PHE A 154 14.12 9.20 16.05
CA PHE A 154 12.77 9.59 16.41
C PHE A 154 12.30 8.67 17.53
N SER A 155 12.13 9.20 18.73
CA SER A 155 11.73 8.38 19.87
C SER A 155 10.52 8.93 20.60
N ASN A 156 9.67 8.02 21.06
CA ASN A 156 8.64 8.31 22.06
C ASN A 156 8.81 7.35 23.24
N LEU A 157 9.25 7.87 24.38
CA LEU A 157 9.52 7.08 25.59
C LEU A 157 8.25 6.43 26.16
N ARG A 158 7.08 7.07 26.01
CA ARG A 158 5.81 6.54 26.50
C ARG A 158 5.35 5.34 25.67
N ASP A 159 5.60 5.38 24.37
CA ASP A 159 5.10 4.38 23.43
C ASP A 159 6.14 3.30 23.08
N ARG A 160 7.37 3.43 23.60
CA ARG A 160 8.54 2.60 23.23
C ARG A 160 8.75 2.51 21.71
N VAL A 161 8.38 3.56 20.99
CA VAL A 161 8.61 3.67 19.55
C VAL A 161 9.94 4.35 19.33
N GLU A 162 10.79 3.70 18.55
CA GLU A 162 12.08 4.25 18.13
C GLU A 162 12.29 3.98 16.65
N ASN A 163 12.31 5.05 15.86
CA ASN A 163 12.60 5.00 14.43
C ASN A 163 13.92 5.71 14.16
N ARG A 164 14.72 5.17 13.25
CA ARG A 164 16.04 5.70 12.94
C ARG A 164 16.19 5.97 11.45
N ILE A 165 16.75 7.12 11.12
CA ILE A 165 17.35 7.38 9.82
C ILE A 165 18.85 7.31 10.01
N GLU A 166 19.50 6.38 9.34
CA GLU A 166 20.92 6.07 9.52
C GLU A 166 21.71 6.43 8.28
N THR A 167 23.04 6.46 8.42
CA THR A 167 23.97 6.77 7.31
C THR A 167 23.65 8.09 6.61
N VAL A 168 23.23 9.10 7.38
CA VAL A 168 22.93 10.43 6.86
C VAL A 168 24.24 11.10 6.46
N ASN A 169 24.43 11.28 5.16
CA ASN A 169 25.49 12.11 4.62
C ASN A 169 24.86 13.29 3.88
N ALA A 170 25.40 14.49 4.07
CA ALA A 170 24.95 15.68 3.40
C ALA A 170 26.15 16.55 3.01
N ASP A 171 26.05 17.22 1.88
CA ASP A 171 27.02 18.15 1.35
C ASP A 171 26.23 19.40 0.93
N ILE A 172 26.54 20.53 1.55
CA ILE A 172 25.83 21.79 1.37
C ILE A 172 26.87 22.83 0.97
N THR A 173 26.75 23.37 -0.23
CA THR A 173 27.59 24.45 -0.73
C THR A 173 26.75 25.71 -0.93
N ILE A 174 27.27 26.86 -0.52
CA ILE A 174 26.69 28.19 -0.65
C ILE A 174 27.69 29.05 -1.43
N ASP A 175 27.34 29.42 -2.67
CA ASP A 175 28.21 30.24 -3.51
C ASP A 175 28.15 31.74 -3.14
N ALA A 176 29.01 32.54 -3.78
CA ALA A 176 29.05 33.99 -3.60
C ALA A 176 27.74 34.70 -4.04
N ASP A 177 26.97 34.09 -4.94
CA ASP A 177 25.64 34.56 -5.37
C ASP A 177 24.52 34.12 -4.40
N ARG A 178 24.88 33.43 -3.30
CA ARG A 178 23.97 32.82 -2.32
C ARG A 178 23.07 31.73 -2.90
N LYS A 179 23.51 31.05 -3.94
CA LYS A 179 22.89 29.81 -4.40
C LYS A 179 23.39 28.68 -3.54
N VAL A 180 22.44 27.95 -2.97
CA VAL A 180 22.64 26.78 -2.13
C VAL A 180 22.48 25.55 -2.99
N THR A 181 23.45 24.65 -2.96
CA THR A 181 23.31 23.29 -3.47
C THR A 181 23.46 22.32 -2.31
N LEU A 182 22.45 21.48 -2.09
CA LEU A 182 22.43 20.39 -1.13
C LEU A 182 22.43 19.09 -1.90
N THR A 183 23.35 18.18 -1.57
CA THR A 183 23.24 16.77 -1.95
C THR A 183 23.31 15.93 -0.69
N GLY A 184 22.55 14.84 -0.64
CA GLY A 184 22.52 14.00 0.54
C GLY A 184 22.03 12.60 0.26
N ASN A 185 22.43 11.68 1.12
CA ASN A 185 21.93 10.32 1.14
C ASN A 185 21.68 9.86 2.58
N ALA A 186 20.77 8.92 2.73
CA ALA A 186 20.41 8.33 4.01
C ALA A 186 19.78 6.95 3.81
N ARG A 187 19.52 6.24 4.90
CA ARG A 187 18.72 5.01 4.92
C ARG A 187 17.60 5.14 5.95
N SER A 188 16.37 4.83 5.53
CA SER A 188 15.19 4.82 6.40
C SER A 188 14.51 3.46 6.30
N GLY A 189 14.39 2.74 7.41
CA GLY A 189 13.78 1.40 7.44
C GLY A 189 14.40 0.42 6.43
N GLY A 190 15.71 0.47 6.23
CA GLY A 190 16.45 -0.34 5.25
C GLY A 190 16.43 0.17 3.79
N HIS A 191 15.57 1.14 3.47
CA HIS A 191 15.45 1.70 2.11
C HIS A 191 16.40 2.88 1.92
N PRO A 192 17.19 2.91 0.83
CA PRO A 192 18.06 4.04 0.54
C PRO A 192 17.25 5.25 0.10
N LEU A 193 17.70 6.43 0.53
CA LEU A 193 17.15 7.74 0.19
C LEU A 193 18.29 8.59 -0.36
N LYS A 194 18.05 9.27 -1.48
CA LYS A 194 18.92 10.31 -2.03
C LYS A 194 18.12 11.58 -2.24
N VAL A 195 18.70 12.71 -1.88
CA VAL A 195 18.10 14.03 -2.02
C VAL A 195 19.12 14.96 -2.66
N GLU A 196 18.69 15.67 -3.69
CA GLU A 196 19.42 16.79 -4.26
C GLU A 196 18.48 18.00 -4.19
N ALA A 197 18.96 19.14 -3.71
CA ALA A 197 18.21 20.38 -3.71
C ALA A 197 19.09 21.56 -4.13
N LYS A 198 18.50 22.50 -4.85
CA LYS A 198 19.11 23.77 -5.22
C LYS A 198 18.18 24.88 -4.78
N ALA A 199 18.69 25.94 -4.18
CA ALA A 199 17.89 27.08 -3.77
C ALA A 199 18.66 28.39 -3.98
N ALA A 200 17.97 29.48 -4.27
CA ALA A 200 18.60 30.81 -4.31
C ALA A 200 18.17 31.63 -3.09
N LEU A 201 19.10 31.91 -2.18
CA LEU A 201 18.80 32.68 -0.97
C LEU A 201 18.76 34.18 -1.27
N PRO A 202 17.68 34.88 -0.88
CA PRO A 202 17.58 36.32 -1.04
C PRO A 202 18.46 37.08 -0.04
N ALA A 203 18.57 38.39 -0.20
CA ALA A 203 19.31 39.24 0.73
C ALA A 203 18.64 39.26 2.10
N ALA A 204 19.43 39.21 3.18
CA ALA A 204 18.90 39.30 4.53
C ALA A 204 18.10 40.59 4.73
N PRO A 205 16.96 40.56 5.44
CA PRO A 205 16.41 39.43 6.22
C PRO A 205 15.61 38.43 5.36
N ILE A 206 15.92 37.14 5.46
CA ILE A 206 15.28 36.08 4.63
C ILE A 206 13.77 35.91 4.95
N GLU A 207 13.32 36.33 6.14
CA GLU A 207 11.92 36.23 6.55
C GLU A 207 10.96 36.83 5.51
N ARG A 208 9.92 36.07 5.16
CA ARG A 208 8.87 36.44 4.19
C ARG A 208 9.34 36.69 2.76
N GLN A 209 10.59 36.42 2.43
CA GLN A 209 11.07 36.46 1.04
C GLN A 209 10.88 35.10 0.37
N ASN A 210 10.70 35.13 -0.95
CA ASN A 210 10.55 33.92 -1.75
C ASN A 210 11.94 33.33 -2.04
N ILE A 211 12.09 32.05 -1.78
CA ILE A 211 13.29 31.26 -2.00
C ILE A 211 12.94 30.26 -3.09
N PRO A 212 13.25 30.54 -4.37
CA PRO A 212 13.05 29.57 -5.43
C PRO A 212 13.96 28.38 -5.15
N ALA A 213 13.36 27.18 -5.17
CA ALA A 213 14.02 25.94 -4.87
C ALA A 213 13.64 24.86 -5.89
N GLU A 214 14.62 24.05 -6.26
CA GLU A 214 14.45 22.83 -7.03
C GLU A 214 14.86 21.66 -6.14
N ILE A 215 14.06 20.60 -6.13
CA ILE A 215 14.27 19.42 -5.30
C ILE A 215 14.13 18.19 -6.19
N LYS A 216 15.03 17.23 -5.98
CA LYS A 216 15.02 15.91 -6.60
C LYS A 216 15.21 14.87 -5.51
N ILE A 217 14.27 13.95 -5.39
CA ILE A 217 14.27 12.89 -4.37
C ILE A 217 14.16 11.55 -5.06
N ASP A 218 15.12 10.67 -4.77
CA ASP A 218 15.15 9.29 -5.22
C ASP A 218 15.13 8.37 -3.99
N ALA A 219 14.04 7.64 -3.82
CA ALA A 219 13.77 6.85 -2.63
C ALA A 219 13.18 5.48 -3.03
N PRO A 220 13.95 4.59 -3.67
CA PRO A 220 13.43 3.32 -4.15
C PRO A 220 12.92 2.48 -2.97
N GLY A 221 11.68 2.00 -3.10
CA GLY A 221 10.95 1.26 -2.06
C GLY A 221 10.04 2.12 -1.19
N LEU A 222 10.23 3.46 -1.17
CA LEU A 222 9.30 4.41 -0.55
C LEU A 222 8.48 5.15 -1.60
N LEU A 223 9.11 5.53 -2.71
CA LEU A 223 8.48 6.12 -3.88
C LEU A 223 8.55 5.12 -5.04
N HIS A 224 7.50 5.09 -5.86
CA HIS A 224 7.46 4.23 -7.06
C HIS A 224 8.39 4.74 -8.17
N ALA A 225 8.75 6.02 -8.13
CA ALA A 225 9.64 6.68 -9.08
C ALA A 225 10.33 7.89 -8.44
N GLN A 226 11.31 8.45 -9.13
CA GLN A 226 11.98 9.68 -8.72
C GLN A 226 10.99 10.87 -8.72
N LEU A 227 11.06 11.68 -7.67
CA LEU A 227 10.35 12.93 -7.54
C LEU A 227 11.26 14.08 -7.98
N THR A 228 10.75 14.94 -8.84
CA THR A 228 11.38 16.22 -9.19
C THR A 228 10.36 17.33 -8.98
N ALA A 229 10.76 18.43 -8.35
CA ALA A 229 9.87 19.55 -8.06
C ALA A 229 10.63 20.87 -8.10
N LYS A 230 9.96 21.92 -8.55
CA LYS A 230 10.34 23.32 -8.43
C LYS A 230 9.27 24.03 -7.64
N ALA A 231 9.67 24.89 -6.71
CA ALA A 231 8.73 25.63 -5.87
C ALA A 231 9.35 26.91 -5.33
N GLU A 232 8.51 27.80 -4.81
CA GLU A 232 8.93 28.95 -4.03
C GLU A 232 8.66 28.70 -2.55
N ALA A 233 9.72 28.58 -1.77
CA ALA A 233 9.63 28.46 -0.32
C ALA A 233 9.60 29.85 0.32
N ARG A 234 8.76 30.04 1.34
CA ARG A 234 8.70 31.26 2.14
C ARG A 234 8.63 30.92 3.61
N LEU A 235 9.55 31.49 4.37
CA LEU A 235 9.67 31.28 5.82
C LEU A 235 8.87 32.35 6.57
N ASN A 236 7.99 31.93 7.49
CA ASN A 236 7.29 32.82 8.40
C ASN A 236 7.31 32.25 9.83
N GLY A 237 8.34 32.58 10.59
CA GLY A 237 8.58 31.96 11.90
C GLY A 237 8.82 30.46 11.75
N SER A 238 8.03 29.63 12.45
CA SER A 238 8.07 28.17 12.36
C SER A 238 7.34 27.59 11.14
N VAL A 239 6.72 28.43 10.30
CA VAL A 239 5.90 27.99 9.17
C VAL A 239 6.68 28.06 7.85
N VAL A 240 6.89 26.85 7.34
CA VAL A 240 7.13 26.38 5.97
C VAL A 240 6.06 26.70 4.94
N MET A 241 6.07 27.79 4.14
CA MET A 241 5.14 27.88 3.00
C MET A 241 5.83 27.52 1.70
N ILE A 242 5.21 26.68 0.87
CA ILE A 242 5.76 26.19 -0.39
C ILE A 242 4.69 26.42 -1.45
N ASN A 243 4.88 27.44 -2.28
CA ASN A 243 3.92 27.86 -3.29
C ASN A 243 4.43 27.56 -4.70
N GLY A 244 3.52 27.46 -5.66
CA GLY A 244 3.88 27.25 -7.06
C GLY A 244 4.65 25.96 -7.29
N VAL A 245 4.33 24.91 -6.52
CA VAL A 245 4.96 23.60 -6.70
C VAL A 245 4.61 23.11 -8.10
N THR A 246 5.61 22.77 -8.88
CA THR A 246 5.47 22.16 -10.20
C THR A 246 6.52 21.08 -10.34
N GLY A 247 6.17 19.90 -10.84
CA GLY A 247 7.08 18.78 -10.80
C GLY A 247 6.58 17.56 -11.54
N ALA A 248 7.33 16.47 -11.40
CA ALA A 248 6.95 15.15 -11.87
C ALA A 248 7.33 14.09 -10.84
N LEU A 249 6.45 13.10 -10.67
CA LEU A 249 6.72 11.85 -9.96
C LEU A 249 6.63 10.72 -10.99
N GLY A 250 7.79 10.23 -11.44
CA GLY A 250 7.86 9.32 -12.58
C GLY A 250 7.39 9.98 -13.88
N ASP A 251 6.36 9.42 -14.51
CA ASP A 251 5.71 9.98 -15.71
C ASP A 251 4.54 10.93 -15.40
N GLY A 252 4.20 11.10 -14.11
CA GLY A 252 3.10 11.93 -13.65
C GLY A 252 3.52 13.35 -13.32
N ALA A 253 3.25 14.31 -14.21
CA ALA A 253 3.39 15.73 -13.90
C ALA A 253 2.39 16.16 -12.83
N PHE A 254 2.78 17.06 -11.93
CA PHE A 254 1.92 17.60 -10.89
C PHE A 254 2.19 19.06 -10.60
N ASN A 255 1.19 19.73 -10.02
CA ASN A 255 1.30 21.09 -9.53
C ASN A 255 0.59 21.24 -8.17
N GLY A 256 0.84 22.34 -7.46
CA GLY A 256 0.10 22.65 -6.24
C GLY A 256 0.82 23.53 -5.23
N TRP A 257 0.48 23.35 -3.96
CA TRP A 257 1.11 24.05 -2.83
C TRP A 257 1.18 23.15 -1.61
N ALA A 258 2.10 23.48 -0.70
CA ALA A 258 2.22 22.84 0.60
C ALA A 258 2.57 23.86 1.69
N SER A 259 2.25 23.52 2.93
CA SER A 259 2.73 24.24 4.09
C SER A 259 3.05 23.28 5.24
N VAL A 260 4.09 23.61 6.01
CA VAL A 260 4.54 22.81 7.15
C VAL A 260 4.72 23.73 8.35
N ASP A 261 3.96 23.51 9.42
CA ASP A 261 4.17 24.20 10.70
C ASP A 261 4.97 23.29 11.63
N LEU A 262 6.14 23.77 12.05
CA LEU A 262 7.11 23.05 12.90
C LEU A 262 7.13 23.57 14.35
N SER A 263 6.14 24.37 14.77
CA SER A 263 6.10 24.95 16.13
C SER A 263 6.02 23.91 17.25
N SER A 264 5.46 22.73 16.99
CA SER A 264 5.35 21.64 17.96
C SER A 264 5.19 20.29 17.26
N LYS A 265 4.00 19.67 17.31
CA LYS A 265 3.67 18.53 16.46
C LYS A 265 3.54 19.03 15.02
N PRO A 266 4.30 18.49 14.05
CA PRO A 266 4.26 18.96 12.68
C PRO A 266 2.85 18.92 12.10
N LEU A 267 2.39 20.05 11.52
CA LEU A 267 1.18 20.08 10.70
C LEU A 267 1.58 20.28 9.26
N VAL A 268 1.26 19.30 8.42
CA VAL A 268 1.41 19.40 6.97
C VAL A 268 0.05 19.73 6.37
N LYS A 269 0.00 20.77 5.55
CA LYS A 269 -1.13 21.01 4.64
C LYS A 269 -0.65 20.96 3.22
N LEU A 270 -1.38 20.33 2.33
CA LEU A 270 -1.03 20.29 0.92
C LEU A 270 -2.27 20.18 0.03
N ASP A 271 -2.16 20.73 -1.16
CA ASP A 271 -3.09 20.56 -2.26
C ASP A 271 -2.25 20.28 -3.50
N LEU A 272 -2.36 19.07 -4.04
CA LEU A 272 -1.57 18.60 -5.17
C LEU A 272 -2.47 18.02 -6.26
N ASP A 273 -2.29 18.51 -7.48
CA ASP A 273 -3.01 18.08 -8.68
C ASP A 273 -2.05 17.36 -9.63
N PHE A 274 -2.33 16.08 -9.89
CA PHE A 274 -1.53 15.21 -10.74
C PHE A 274 -2.22 14.97 -12.09
N GLN A 275 -1.46 14.91 -13.17
CA GLN A 275 -1.96 14.35 -14.43
C GLN A 275 -2.11 12.84 -14.32
N LYS A 276 -1.11 12.18 -13.74
CA LYS A 276 -1.11 10.75 -13.47
C LYS A 276 -0.46 10.49 -12.13
N LEU A 277 -1.09 9.66 -11.30
CA LEU A 277 -0.53 9.23 -10.02
C LEU A 277 -0.56 7.72 -9.94
N THR A 278 0.62 7.10 -9.82
CA THR A 278 0.74 5.66 -9.59
C THR A 278 1.06 5.39 -8.14
N VAL A 279 0.27 4.55 -7.48
CA VAL A 279 0.53 4.06 -6.13
C VAL A 279 0.82 2.57 -6.23
N ALA A 280 2.08 2.20 -5.98
CA ALA A 280 2.47 0.79 -5.94
C ALA A 280 1.85 0.14 -4.70
N MET A 281 1.09 -0.93 -4.88
CA MET A 281 0.77 -1.83 -3.77
C MET A 281 1.87 -2.88 -3.69
N SER A 282 2.41 -3.11 -2.50
CA SER A 282 3.32 -4.23 -2.24
C SER A 282 2.54 -5.54 -2.38
N ARG A 283 2.26 -5.98 -3.61
CA ARG A 283 1.85 -7.38 -3.83
C ARG A 283 3.11 -8.21 -3.64
N SER A 284 3.09 -9.09 -2.65
CA SER A 284 4.02 -10.21 -2.62
C SER A 284 3.87 -10.95 -3.93
N THR A 285 4.96 -11.08 -4.69
CA THR A 285 5.00 -11.73 -6.02
C THR A 285 4.53 -13.20 -6.02
N ASP A 286 4.30 -13.76 -4.83
CA ASP A 286 3.81 -15.12 -4.60
C ASP A 286 2.28 -15.20 -4.39
N SER A 287 1.50 -14.14 -4.65
CA SER A 287 0.04 -14.18 -4.52
C SER A 287 -0.59 -15.03 -5.64
N SER A 288 -0.46 -16.35 -5.53
CA SER A 288 -1.32 -17.29 -6.25
C SER A 288 -2.74 -17.23 -5.69
N SER A 289 -3.73 -17.46 -6.55
CA SER A 289 -5.14 -17.57 -6.25
C SER A 289 -5.40 -18.73 -5.26
N GLY A 290 -5.24 -18.44 -3.96
CA GLY A 290 -5.32 -19.41 -2.88
C GLY A 290 -4.44 -19.10 -1.66
N GLN A 291 -3.49 -18.16 -1.76
CA GLN A 291 -2.61 -17.83 -0.64
C GLN A 291 -3.37 -17.12 0.50
N PRO A 292 -3.20 -17.54 1.78
CA PRO A 292 -3.83 -16.89 2.92
C PRO A 292 -3.40 -15.43 3.07
N TRP A 293 -4.21 -14.63 3.78
CA TRP A 293 -3.87 -13.24 4.07
C TRP A 293 -2.56 -13.12 4.84
N SER A 294 -1.79 -12.07 4.55
CA SER A 294 -0.50 -11.84 5.19
C SER A 294 -0.63 -11.62 6.70
N ASN A 295 0.30 -12.21 7.43
CA ASN A 295 0.52 -12.00 8.86
C ASN A 295 1.52 -10.89 9.16
N ALA A 296 2.15 -10.31 8.13
CA ALA A 296 3.10 -9.23 8.31
C ALA A 296 2.42 -8.05 9.01
N THR A 297 3.09 -7.52 10.03
CA THR A 297 2.63 -6.35 10.76
C THR A 297 2.63 -5.15 9.84
N ILE A 298 1.49 -4.47 9.76
CA ILE A 298 1.31 -3.20 9.07
C ILE A 298 1.77 -2.10 10.03
N ASP A 299 2.91 -1.48 9.75
CA ASP A 299 3.42 -0.39 10.58
C ASP A 299 2.81 0.95 10.17
N ILE A 300 1.84 1.40 10.96
CA ILE A 300 1.15 2.70 10.82
C ILE A 300 1.30 3.58 12.06
N ASN A 301 2.18 3.20 12.99
CA ASN A 301 2.39 3.94 14.24
C ASN A 301 2.93 5.35 14.00
N GLY A 302 3.64 5.55 12.87
CA GLY A 302 4.15 6.85 12.45
C GLY A 302 3.08 7.94 12.29
N LEU A 303 1.83 7.55 12.00
CA LEU A 303 0.71 8.50 11.81
C LEU A 303 0.31 9.23 13.10
N ASN A 304 0.78 8.80 14.27
CA ASN A 304 0.50 9.50 15.53
C ASN A 304 1.32 10.79 15.71
N TYR A 305 2.40 10.99 14.94
CA TYR A 305 3.42 11.98 15.26
C TYR A 305 3.44 13.22 14.37
N PHE A 306 2.53 13.28 13.40
CA PHE A 306 2.26 14.48 12.61
C PHE A 306 0.75 14.59 12.36
N ASP A 307 0.30 15.78 12.04
CA ASP A 307 -1.05 16.03 11.53
C ASP A 307 -0.97 16.36 10.04
N LEU A 308 -1.99 15.98 9.27
CA LEU A 308 -2.06 16.18 7.82
C LEU A 308 -3.42 16.76 7.42
N GLN A 309 -3.41 17.70 6.50
CA GLN A 309 -4.59 18.10 5.73
C GLN A 309 -4.18 18.09 4.26
N ALA A 310 -4.62 17.10 3.51
CA ALA A 310 -4.21 16.88 2.14
C ALA A 310 -5.43 16.84 1.23
N ARG A 311 -5.35 17.54 0.10
CA ARG A 311 -6.19 17.30 -1.06
C ARG A 311 -5.30 16.82 -2.18
N ILE A 312 -5.62 15.65 -2.75
CA ILE A 312 -4.86 15.05 -3.84
C ILE A 312 -5.84 14.78 -4.97
N SER A 313 -5.69 15.49 -6.08
CA SER A 313 -6.42 15.20 -7.32
C SER A 313 -5.51 14.55 -8.35
N ALA A 314 -6.09 13.67 -9.18
CA ALA A 314 -5.41 13.08 -10.31
C ALA A 314 -6.37 12.90 -11.49
N ALA A 315 -5.94 13.25 -12.70
CA ALA A 315 -6.71 12.94 -13.91
C ALA A 315 -6.75 11.41 -14.15
N GLU A 316 -5.65 10.72 -13.88
CA GLU A 316 -5.57 9.26 -13.80
C GLU A 316 -4.86 8.83 -12.51
N LEU A 317 -5.52 7.99 -11.71
CA LEU A 317 -4.97 7.35 -10.52
C LEU A 317 -4.89 5.85 -10.75
N LYS A 318 -3.67 5.29 -10.67
CA LYS A 318 -3.43 3.85 -10.76
C LYS A 318 -3.01 3.32 -9.40
N ILE A 319 -3.77 2.38 -8.82
CA ILE A 319 -3.45 1.70 -7.56
C ILE A 319 -3.29 0.21 -7.84
N GLY A 320 -2.08 -0.33 -7.73
CA GLY A 320 -1.81 -1.67 -8.25
C GLY A 320 -2.12 -1.73 -9.75
N ASP A 321 -3.04 -2.60 -10.17
CA ASP A 321 -3.53 -2.64 -11.56
C ASP A 321 -4.86 -1.93 -11.77
N ALA A 322 -5.52 -1.53 -10.68
CA ALA A 322 -6.77 -0.80 -10.75
C ALA A 322 -6.54 0.63 -11.26
N ARG A 323 -7.40 1.07 -12.16
CA ARG A 323 -7.34 2.42 -12.77
C ARG A 323 -8.59 3.21 -12.43
N PHE A 324 -8.38 4.44 -12.01
CA PHE A 324 -9.43 5.37 -11.62
C PHE A 324 -9.24 6.71 -12.34
N SER A 325 -10.31 7.26 -12.90
CA SER A 325 -10.25 8.52 -13.66
C SER A 325 -11.63 9.17 -13.76
N PRO A 326 -11.83 10.42 -13.28
CA PRO A 326 -10.90 11.22 -12.45
C PRO A 326 -10.86 10.75 -10.99
N ALA A 327 -9.87 11.21 -10.23
CA ALA A 327 -9.74 10.96 -8.80
C ALA A 327 -9.54 12.25 -7.99
N ALA A 328 -10.25 12.37 -6.87
CA ALA A 328 -10.03 13.42 -5.88
C ALA A 328 -10.16 12.82 -4.48
N ILE A 329 -9.10 12.96 -3.68
CA ILE A 329 -8.98 12.36 -2.35
C ILE A 329 -8.72 13.49 -1.35
N ASP A 330 -9.66 13.68 -0.44
CA ASP A 330 -9.52 14.59 0.70
C ASP A 330 -9.10 13.77 1.93
N THR A 331 -7.98 14.11 2.54
CA THR A 331 -7.41 13.37 3.66
C THR A 331 -7.11 14.29 4.83
N THR A 332 -7.53 13.89 6.02
CA THR A 332 -7.20 14.55 7.28
C THR A 332 -6.60 13.54 8.25
N LEU A 333 -5.47 13.89 8.86
CA LEU A 333 -4.87 13.14 9.96
C LEU A 333 -4.78 14.08 11.15
N ALA A 334 -5.48 13.75 12.22
CA ALA A 334 -5.43 14.52 13.45
C ALA A 334 -5.38 13.57 14.64
N SER A 335 -4.38 13.74 15.50
CA SER A 335 -4.25 12.96 16.75
C SER A 335 -4.30 11.43 16.53
N GLY A 336 -3.72 10.94 15.44
CA GLY A 336 -3.70 9.50 15.12
C GLY A 336 -4.95 8.98 14.42
N VAL A 337 -5.93 9.83 14.12
CA VAL A 337 -7.12 9.44 13.33
C VAL A 337 -6.97 9.97 11.92
N LEU A 338 -6.76 9.06 10.97
CA LEU A 338 -6.76 9.33 9.53
C LEU A 338 -8.20 9.20 9.01
N LYS A 339 -8.69 10.21 8.32
CA LYS A 339 -9.94 10.17 7.55
C LYS A 339 -9.61 10.50 6.11
N ALA A 340 -9.90 9.58 5.20
CA ALA A 340 -9.81 9.79 3.76
C ALA A 340 -11.22 9.71 3.16
N GLN A 341 -11.57 10.69 2.36
CA GLN A 341 -12.85 10.76 1.66
C GLN A 341 -12.58 10.85 0.17
N VAL A 342 -13.35 10.10 -0.59
CA VAL A 342 -13.31 10.10 -2.04
C VAL A 342 -14.72 10.33 -2.56
N SER A 343 -14.86 11.33 -3.42
CA SER A 343 -16.14 11.68 -4.04
C SER A 343 -16.00 11.63 -5.55
N ASN A 344 -16.95 10.98 -6.23
CA ASN A 344 -17.03 10.89 -7.68
C ASN A 344 -15.76 10.32 -8.34
N LEU A 345 -15.16 9.30 -7.73
CA LEU A 345 -14.03 8.58 -8.31
C LEU A 345 -14.53 7.76 -9.51
N GLY A 346 -14.05 8.09 -10.72
CA GLY A 346 -14.42 7.31 -11.89
C GLY A 346 -13.72 5.96 -11.89
N ALA A 347 -14.46 4.88 -12.10
CA ALA A 347 -13.95 3.51 -12.14
C ALA A 347 -14.71 2.71 -13.20
N TYR A 348 -14.04 2.40 -14.32
CA TYR A 348 -14.55 1.53 -15.39
C TYR A 348 -16.01 1.83 -15.78
N ASP A 349 -16.25 3.00 -16.39
CA ASP A 349 -17.57 3.53 -16.80
C ASP A 349 -18.56 3.88 -15.68
N GLY A 350 -18.20 3.62 -14.42
CA GLY A 350 -19.00 3.96 -13.25
C GLY A 350 -18.31 4.91 -12.28
N ASN A 351 -18.93 5.09 -11.13
CA ASN A 351 -18.51 6.05 -10.11
C ASN A 351 -18.45 5.37 -8.74
N VAL A 352 -17.48 5.79 -7.93
CA VAL A 352 -17.26 5.32 -6.57
C VAL A 352 -17.22 6.50 -5.62
N ASN A 353 -18.01 6.42 -4.55
CA ASN A 353 -17.93 7.31 -3.40
C ASN A 353 -17.52 6.49 -2.19
N GLY A 354 -16.73 7.06 -1.29
CA GLY A 354 -16.38 6.34 -0.07
C GLY A 354 -15.72 7.19 1.00
N ASP A 355 -15.81 6.68 2.23
CA ASP A 355 -15.08 7.16 3.40
C ASP A 355 -14.26 6.01 4.01
N LEU A 356 -13.03 6.34 4.39
CA LEU A 356 -12.13 5.46 5.13
C LEU A 356 -11.67 6.21 6.38
N THR A 357 -11.86 5.61 7.55
CA THR A 357 -11.30 6.07 8.81
C THR A 357 -10.34 5.01 9.34
N VAL A 358 -9.13 5.43 9.69
CA VAL A 358 -8.11 4.60 10.34
C VAL A 358 -7.71 5.28 11.64
N ASP A 359 -8.02 4.67 12.77
CA ASP A 359 -7.66 5.15 14.09
C ASP A 359 -6.47 4.35 14.61
N VAL A 360 -5.31 5.01 14.70
CA VAL A 360 -4.05 4.45 15.24
C VAL A 360 -3.72 5.01 16.62
N SER A 361 -4.66 5.67 17.30
CA SER A 361 -4.43 6.26 18.62
C SER A 361 -4.10 5.21 19.68
N THR A 362 -4.53 3.95 19.46
CA THR A 362 -4.26 2.79 20.30
C THR A 362 -3.36 1.77 19.59
N ALA A 363 -2.78 0.83 20.35
CA ALA A 363 -1.91 -0.22 19.81
C ALA A 363 -2.61 -1.22 18.87
N ASN A 364 -3.95 -1.28 18.89
CA ASN A 364 -4.74 -2.10 17.98
C ASN A 364 -5.57 -1.17 17.07
N PRO A 365 -5.09 -0.90 15.83
CA PRO A 365 -5.74 0.04 14.94
C PRO A 365 -7.18 -0.37 14.62
N ILE A 366 -8.06 0.62 14.56
CA ILE A 366 -9.47 0.44 14.17
C ILE A 366 -9.67 1.02 12.77
N TYR A 367 -10.35 0.26 11.93
CA TYR A 367 -10.66 0.63 10.56
C TYR A 367 -12.17 0.71 10.40
N ALA A 368 -12.66 1.76 9.75
CA ALA A 368 -14.04 1.87 9.31
C ALA A 368 -14.06 2.33 7.86
N MET A 369 -14.87 1.67 7.03
CA MET A 369 -14.99 1.95 5.61
C MET A 369 -16.46 2.00 5.24
N ARG A 370 -16.83 2.99 4.43
CA ARG A 370 -18.06 2.94 3.62
C ARG A 370 -17.73 3.18 2.17
N ALA A 371 -18.41 2.47 1.29
CA ALA A 371 -18.26 2.64 -0.14
C ALA A 371 -19.60 2.44 -0.84
N ASP A 372 -19.91 3.34 -1.76
CA ASP A 372 -21.05 3.28 -2.66
C ASP A 372 -20.51 3.27 -4.10
N LEU A 373 -20.75 2.17 -4.80
CA LEU A 373 -20.36 1.97 -6.20
C LEU A 373 -21.62 2.01 -7.06
N THR A 374 -21.59 2.77 -8.14
CA THR A 374 -22.70 2.88 -9.09
C THR A 374 -22.19 2.70 -10.51
N GLY A 375 -22.68 1.67 -11.20
CA GLY A 375 -22.43 1.51 -12.64
C GLY A 375 -21.03 0.98 -13.00
N VAL A 376 -20.23 0.52 -12.03
CA VAL A 376 -18.82 0.14 -12.24
C VAL A 376 -18.74 -1.20 -12.95
N ARG A 377 -17.90 -1.35 -13.98
CA ARG A 377 -17.66 -2.69 -14.57
C ARG A 377 -16.93 -3.60 -13.58
N ALA A 378 -17.55 -4.72 -13.24
CA ALA A 378 -17.09 -5.64 -12.19
C ALA A 378 -15.75 -6.29 -12.53
N LEU A 379 -15.64 -6.89 -13.70
CA LEU A 379 -14.48 -7.72 -14.06
C LEU A 379 -13.13 -7.00 -13.90
N PRO A 380 -12.90 -5.81 -14.50
CA PRO A 380 -11.59 -5.18 -14.38
C PRO A 380 -11.31 -4.64 -12.96
N LEU A 381 -12.35 -4.34 -12.16
CA LEU A 381 -12.19 -3.94 -10.76
C LEU A 381 -11.80 -5.15 -9.88
N LEU A 382 -12.54 -6.26 -10.03
CA LEU A 382 -12.35 -7.47 -9.24
C LEU A 382 -11.02 -8.16 -9.58
N ASP A 383 -10.63 -8.16 -10.84
CA ASP A 383 -9.31 -8.62 -11.29
C ASP A 383 -8.19 -7.75 -10.67
N GLY A 384 -8.27 -6.42 -10.84
CA GLY A 384 -7.23 -5.50 -10.37
C GLY A 384 -7.04 -5.44 -8.85
N LEU A 385 -8.09 -5.69 -8.06
CA LEU A 385 -8.06 -5.56 -6.59
C LEU A 385 -8.09 -6.89 -5.84
N ALA A 386 -8.77 -7.91 -6.36
CA ALA A 386 -9.08 -9.15 -5.64
C ALA A 386 -8.63 -10.43 -6.36
N ASP A 387 -7.98 -10.32 -7.53
CA ASP A 387 -7.53 -11.48 -8.33
C ASP A 387 -8.71 -12.41 -8.67
N PHE A 388 -9.84 -11.81 -9.07
CA PHE A 388 -11.08 -12.50 -9.38
C PHE A 388 -11.63 -12.07 -10.74
N ASP A 389 -11.54 -12.96 -11.73
CA ASP A 389 -11.80 -12.71 -13.15
C ASP A 389 -13.08 -13.39 -13.68
N ARG A 390 -13.81 -14.10 -12.83
CA ARG A 390 -14.94 -14.95 -13.22
C ARG A 390 -16.29 -14.24 -13.34
N LEU A 391 -16.41 -12.98 -12.92
CA LEU A 391 -17.68 -12.25 -12.90
C LEU A 391 -17.57 -10.92 -13.65
N ASP A 392 -18.34 -10.79 -14.72
CA ASP A 392 -18.54 -9.54 -15.45
C ASP A 392 -19.98 -9.04 -15.31
N GLY A 393 -20.15 -7.72 -15.44
CA GLY A 393 -21.42 -7.03 -15.35
C GLY A 393 -21.26 -5.60 -14.85
N ARG A 394 -22.34 -4.82 -14.94
CA ARG A 394 -22.45 -3.50 -14.34
C ARG A 394 -22.80 -3.65 -12.86
N MET A 395 -21.86 -3.30 -11.99
CA MET A 395 -21.94 -3.47 -10.55
C MET A 395 -22.49 -2.21 -9.87
N GLN A 396 -23.37 -2.44 -8.91
CA GLN A 396 -23.75 -1.51 -7.88
C GLN A 396 -23.47 -2.17 -6.55
N ALA A 397 -22.83 -1.46 -5.63
CA ALA A 397 -22.52 -2.01 -4.32
C ALA A 397 -22.63 -0.95 -3.24
N LYS A 398 -23.10 -1.35 -2.07
CA LYS A 398 -23.07 -0.54 -0.85
C LYS A 398 -22.40 -1.35 0.24
N ILE A 399 -21.29 -0.85 0.75
CA ILE A 399 -20.46 -1.54 1.75
C ILE A 399 -20.35 -0.63 2.96
N SER A 400 -20.61 -1.18 4.15
CA SER A 400 -20.27 -0.54 5.42
C SER A 400 -19.61 -1.58 6.29
N ALA A 401 -18.31 -1.40 6.56
CA ALA A 401 -17.50 -2.36 7.27
C ALA A 401 -16.68 -1.66 8.36
N ARG A 402 -16.45 -2.38 9.45
CA ARG A 402 -15.52 -2.01 10.52
C ARG A 402 -14.65 -3.21 10.86
N SER A 403 -13.41 -2.96 11.23
CA SER A 403 -12.48 -4.01 11.66
C SER A 403 -11.42 -3.46 12.61
N SER A 404 -10.59 -4.35 13.15
CA SER A 404 -9.42 -4.00 13.94
C SER A 404 -8.31 -5.03 13.73
N GLY A 405 -7.06 -4.59 13.74
CA GLY A 405 -5.92 -5.50 13.68
C GLY A 405 -4.66 -4.85 13.14
N THR A 406 -3.52 -5.50 13.36
CA THR A 406 -2.21 -5.02 12.90
C THR A 406 -1.70 -5.76 11.66
N SER A 407 -2.50 -6.64 11.05
CA SER A 407 -2.14 -7.40 9.84
C SER A 407 -3.35 -7.60 8.94
N GLN A 408 -3.11 -7.92 7.66
CA GLN A 408 -4.20 -8.17 6.70
C GLN A 408 -5.12 -9.30 7.18
N ARG A 409 -4.54 -10.40 7.70
CA ARG A 409 -5.34 -11.50 8.25
C ARG A 409 -6.22 -11.06 9.42
N ALA A 410 -5.69 -10.27 10.35
CA ALA A 410 -6.46 -9.77 11.49
C ALA A 410 -7.61 -8.85 11.03
N ILE A 411 -7.34 -7.96 10.07
CA ILE A 411 -8.36 -7.07 9.50
C ILE A 411 -9.50 -7.88 8.84
N MET A 412 -9.18 -8.90 8.06
CA MET A 412 -10.22 -9.72 7.40
C MET A 412 -10.98 -10.59 8.40
N SER A 413 -10.30 -11.17 9.39
CA SER A 413 -10.91 -12.06 10.39
C SER A 413 -11.75 -11.33 11.43
N ASN A 414 -11.50 -10.04 11.68
CA ASN A 414 -12.24 -9.24 12.65
C ASN A 414 -13.30 -8.33 12.01
N MET A 415 -13.52 -8.46 10.70
CA MET A 415 -14.44 -7.60 9.97
C MET A 415 -15.89 -7.81 10.43
N ALA A 416 -16.63 -6.72 10.59
CA ALA A 416 -18.05 -6.73 10.87
C ALA A 416 -18.75 -5.63 10.07
N GLY A 417 -20.02 -5.83 9.69
CA GLY A 417 -20.77 -4.84 8.93
C GLY A 417 -21.78 -5.45 7.96
N THR A 418 -22.07 -4.72 6.89
CA THR A 418 -23.03 -5.13 5.86
C THR A 418 -22.50 -4.82 4.47
N ALA A 419 -22.77 -5.68 3.50
CA ALA A 419 -22.52 -5.41 2.09
C ALA A 419 -23.75 -5.78 1.27
N PHE A 420 -24.13 -4.92 0.34
CA PHE A 420 -25.15 -5.19 -0.67
C PHE A 420 -24.50 -5.08 -2.03
N VAL A 421 -24.75 -6.04 -2.92
CA VAL A 421 -24.19 -6.03 -4.26
C VAL A 421 -25.23 -6.45 -5.28
N VAL A 422 -25.23 -5.77 -6.42
CA VAL A 422 -26.04 -6.08 -7.59
C VAL A 422 -25.16 -5.99 -8.83
N PHE A 423 -25.17 -7.03 -9.65
CA PHE A 423 -24.60 -7.06 -10.97
C PHE A 423 -25.75 -7.10 -11.97
N GLN A 424 -25.67 -6.29 -13.03
CA GLN A 424 -26.65 -6.23 -14.11
C GLN A 424 -25.95 -6.42 -15.45
N ASP A 425 -26.66 -6.99 -16.42
CA ASP A 425 -26.19 -7.13 -17.81
C ASP A 425 -24.76 -7.69 -17.90
N GLY A 426 -24.57 -8.92 -17.43
CA GLY A 426 -23.25 -9.50 -17.20
C GLY A 426 -23.15 -10.97 -17.59
N ALA A 427 -22.06 -11.60 -17.16
CA ALA A 427 -21.83 -13.02 -17.36
C ALA A 427 -20.93 -13.61 -16.27
N ILE A 428 -21.17 -14.87 -15.93
CA ILE A 428 -20.23 -15.70 -15.16
C ILE A 428 -19.33 -16.41 -16.15
N LYS A 429 -18.04 -16.13 -16.15
CA LYS A 429 -17.01 -16.79 -16.97
C LYS A 429 -16.55 -18.09 -16.31
N GLY A 430 -16.10 -19.06 -17.11
CA GLY A 430 -15.70 -20.40 -16.66
C GLY A 430 -16.88 -21.34 -16.38
N LEU A 431 -18.12 -20.84 -16.29
CA LEU A 431 -19.30 -21.62 -15.93
C LEU A 431 -20.39 -21.50 -17.00
N ASN A 432 -20.88 -22.61 -17.57
CA ASN A 432 -22.10 -22.63 -18.40
C ASN A 432 -23.19 -23.48 -17.72
N VAL A 433 -24.05 -22.83 -16.93
CA VAL A 433 -25.11 -23.48 -16.14
C VAL A 433 -26.11 -24.23 -17.03
N ALA A 434 -26.43 -23.72 -18.21
CA ALA A 434 -27.36 -24.39 -19.13
C ALA A 434 -26.78 -25.69 -19.71
N GLN A 435 -25.47 -25.74 -19.99
CA GLN A 435 -24.79 -26.96 -20.39
C GLN A 435 -24.64 -27.92 -19.21
N MET A 436 -24.37 -27.40 -18.00
CA MET A 436 -24.30 -28.19 -16.77
C MET A 436 -25.59 -28.98 -16.51
N ILE A 437 -26.74 -28.33 -16.64
CA ILE A 437 -28.03 -29.02 -16.46
C ILE A 437 -28.30 -30.02 -17.59
N ARG A 438 -27.89 -29.72 -18.83
CA ARG A 438 -27.99 -30.66 -19.96
C ARG A 438 -27.08 -31.89 -19.78
N SER A 439 -25.84 -31.72 -19.30
CA SER A 439 -24.92 -32.84 -19.06
C SER A 439 -25.38 -33.74 -17.92
N LEU A 440 -26.07 -33.19 -16.91
CA LEU A 440 -26.71 -34.00 -15.85
C LEU A 440 -27.74 -34.99 -16.38
N THR A 441 -28.39 -34.68 -17.50
CA THR A 441 -29.34 -35.60 -18.15
C THR A 441 -28.67 -36.61 -19.09
N ALA A 442 -27.39 -36.42 -19.44
CA ALA A 442 -26.70 -37.20 -20.46
C ALA A 442 -25.65 -38.18 -19.91
N SER A 443 -24.84 -37.80 -18.90
CA SER A 443 -23.74 -38.62 -18.38
C SER A 443 -23.39 -38.26 -16.92
N THR A 444 -23.51 -39.19 -15.98
CA THR A 444 -23.43 -38.94 -14.52
C THR A 444 -22.04 -39.14 -13.88
N LEU A 445 -20.99 -39.45 -14.65
CA LEU A 445 -19.75 -40.03 -14.11
C LEU A 445 -18.46 -39.24 -14.37
N SER A 446 -18.52 -38.07 -15.01
CA SER A 446 -17.33 -37.23 -15.25
C SER A 446 -17.50 -35.93 -14.50
N GLY A 447 -16.62 -35.65 -13.53
CA GLY A 447 -16.65 -34.43 -12.73
C GLY A 447 -16.76 -33.16 -13.58
N TRP A 448 -17.35 -32.11 -12.99
CA TRP A 448 -17.56 -30.78 -13.56
C TRP A 448 -16.23 -30.13 -13.92
N GLN A 449 -15.68 -30.48 -15.08
CA GLN A 449 -14.42 -29.92 -15.52
C GLN A 449 -14.69 -28.54 -16.13
N GLU A 450 -14.28 -27.52 -15.39
CA GLU A 450 -14.28 -26.13 -15.81
C GLU A 450 -13.52 -26.01 -17.14
N SER A 451 -14.12 -25.31 -18.10
CA SER A 451 -13.48 -25.06 -19.40
C SER A 451 -13.56 -23.57 -19.70
N ASP A 452 -12.42 -22.95 -20.00
CA ASP A 452 -12.24 -21.50 -20.15
C ASP A 452 -13.15 -20.84 -21.20
N GLU A 453 -13.72 -21.61 -22.13
CA GLU A 453 -14.58 -21.12 -23.21
C GLU A 453 -16.08 -21.00 -22.86
N LYS A 454 -16.47 -21.26 -21.61
CA LYS A 454 -17.88 -21.37 -21.22
C LYS A 454 -18.31 -20.24 -20.30
N ALA A 455 -19.37 -19.52 -20.67
CA ALA A 455 -19.98 -18.46 -19.87
C ALA A 455 -21.49 -18.68 -19.65
N THR A 456 -22.02 -18.10 -18.58
CA THR A 456 -23.46 -18.04 -18.26
C THR A 456 -23.90 -16.60 -18.28
N ASP A 457 -24.78 -16.25 -19.20
CA ASP A 457 -25.34 -14.89 -19.29
C ASP A 457 -26.21 -14.58 -18.08
N LEU A 458 -26.05 -13.37 -17.55
CA LEU A 458 -26.73 -12.82 -16.39
C LEU A 458 -27.51 -11.57 -16.79
N SER A 459 -28.81 -11.53 -16.51
CA SER A 459 -29.53 -10.25 -16.50
C SER A 459 -29.34 -9.54 -15.16
N GLN A 460 -29.38 -10.30 -14.05
CA GLN A 460 -29.11 -9.77 -12.72
C GLN A 460 -28.52 -10.83 -11.78
N LEU A 461 -27.57 -10.43 -10.94
CA LEU A 461 -27.11 -11.19 -9.78
C LEU A 461 -27.10 -10.25 -8.56
N SER A 462 -27.79 -10.60 -7.48
CA SER A 462 -27.89 -9.76 -6.29
C SER A 462 -27.74 -10.57 -5.00
N ALA A 463 -27.13 -9.97 -3.98
CA ALA A 463 -27.04 -10.54 -2.64
C ALA A 463 -26.82 -9.46 -1.58
N SER A 464 -27.35 -9.69 -0.38
CA SER A 464 -27.04 -8.95 0.83
C SER A 464 -26.25 -9.83 1.80
N PHE A 465 -25.22 -9.26 2.41
CA PHE A 465 -24.34 -9.93 3.35
C PHE A 465 -24.36 -9.22 4.70
N LYS A 466 -24.56 -9.99 5.77
CA LYS A 466 -24.26 -9.58 7.14
C LYS A 466 -22.91 -10.18 7.53
N ILE A 467 -21.97 -9.34 7.93
CA ILE A 467 -20.61 -9.74 8.28
C ILE A 467 -20.46 -9.65 9.80
N ASP A 468 -20.05 -10.73 10.44
CA ASP A 468 -19.66 -10.77 11.84
C ASP A 468 -18.38 -11.60 12.01
N LYS A 469 -17.35 -11.00 12.63
CA LYS A 469 -16.05 -11.65 12.88
C LYS A 469 -15.48 -12.37 11.66
N GLY A 470 -15.45 -11.66 10.53
CA GLY A 470 -14.92 -12.17 9.27
C GLY A 470 -15.81 -13.19 8.56
N GLN A 471 -16.96 -13.56 9.12
CA GLN A 471 -17.91 -14.46 8.47
C GLN A 471 -19.06 -13.65 7.85
N ALA A 472 -19.16 -13.65 6.53
CA ALA A 472 -20.22 -12.98 5.79
C ALA A 472 -21.32 -13.99 5.43
N GLN A 473 -22.54 -13.76 5.91
CA GLN A 473 -23.70 -14.62 5.65
C GLN A 473 -24.70 -13.92 4.73
N THR A 474 -25.24 -14.66 3.75
CA THR A 474 -26.34 -14.21 2.89
C THR A 474 -27.48 -15.22 2.90
N THR A 475 -28.71 -14.71 2.81
CA THR A 475 -29.94 -15.50 2.74
C THR A 475 -30.80 -15.15 1.52
N ASP A 476 -30.33 -14.23 0.68
CA ASP A 476 -31.09 -13.59 -0.39
C ASP A 476 -30.30 -13.54 -1.70
N LEU A 477 -29.36 -14.50 -1.89
CA LEU A 477 -28.66 -14.65 -3.16
C LEU A 477 -29.69 -14.96 -4.25
N ASN A 478 -29.73 -14.12 -5.27
CA ASN A 478 -30.67 -14.25 -6.38
C ASN A 478 -29.95 -13.97 -7.70
N LEU A 479 -30.12 -14.87 -8.66
CA LEU A 479 -29.60 -14.78 -10.01
C LEU A 479 -30.75 -14.94 -10.99
N VAL A 480 -30.80 -14.02 -11.94
CA VAL A 480 -31.73 -14.02 -13.05
C VAL A 480 -30.91 -13.97 -14.33
N GLY A 481 -31.17 -14.90 -15.23
CA GLY A 481 -30.62 -14.95 -16.57
C GLY A 481 -31.69 -15.32 -17.59
N PRO A 482 -31.38 -15.25 -18.90
CA PRO A 482 -32.37 -15.52 -19.95
C PRO A 482 -32.97 -16.93 -19.89
N LEU A 483 -32.17 -17.91 -19.48
CA LEU A 483 -32.54 -19.34 -19.46
C LEU A 483 -32.59 -19.94 -18.05
N VAL A 484 -32.13 -19.20 -17.04
CA VAL A 484 -31.95 -19.72 -15.67
C VAL A 484 -32.35 -18.68 -14.63
N LYS A 485 -33.05 -19.11 -13.58
CA LYS A 485 -33.22 -18.36 -12.33
C LYS A 485 -32.67 -19.18 -11.20
N MET A 486 -31.98 -18.58 -10.24
CA MET A 486 -31.37 -19.31 -9.12
C MET A 486 -31.50 -18.50 -7.84
N THR A 487 -31.94 -19.14 -6.77
CA THR A 487 -31.94 -18.58 -5.42
C THR A 487 -30.95 -19.36 -4.56
N GLY A 488 -30.37 -18.73 -3.54
CA GLY A 488 -29.43 -19.42 -2.67
C GLY A 488 -29.22 -18.76 -1.32
N VAL A 489 -28.58 -19.52 -0.44
CA VAL A 489 -28.11 -19.09 0.87
C VAL A 489 -26.68 -19.56 1.06
N GLY A 490 -25.92 -18.89 1.91
CA GLY A 490 -24.56 -19.33 2.17
C GLY A 490 -23.74 -18.40 3.02
N THR A 491 -22.48 -18.78 3.16
CA THR A 491 -21.49 -18.07 3.96
C THR A 491 -20.17 -17.93 3.20
N ILE A 492 -19.47 -16.84 3.47
CA ILE A 492 -18.11 -16.58 3.03
C ILE A 492 -17.27 -16.35 4.29
N ASP A 493 -16.21 -17.13 4.47
CA ASP A 493 -15.19 -16.85 5.47
C ASP A 493 -14.13 -15.94 4.83
N LEU A 494 -14.16 -14.65 5.20
CA LEU A 494 -13.23 -13.63 4.71
C LEU A 494 -11.82 -13.89 5.23
N GLY A 495 -11.64 -14.52 6.39
CA GLY A 495 -10.32 -14.79 6.98
C GLY A 495 -9.59 -15.95 6.31
N THR A 496 -10.33 -17.00 5.91
CA THR A 496 -9.75 -18.19 5.25
C THR A 496 -9.98 -18.23 3.75
N LYS A 497 -10.67 -17.24 3.17
CA LYS A 497 -11.03 -17.17 1.74
C LYS A 497 -11.86 -18.37 1.27
N GLN A 498 -12.75 -18.86 2.12
CA GLN A 498 -13.59 -20.03 1.84
C GLN A 498 -15.03 -19.58 1.58
N ILE A 499 -15.73 -20.31 0.71
CA ILE A 499 -17.15 -20.14 0.49
C ILE A 499 -17.89 -21.45 0.73
N GLY A 500 -19.15 -21.32 1.12
CA GLY A 500 -20.10 -22.41 1.21
C GLY A 500 -21.48 -21.89 0.86
N PHE A 501 -21.95 -22.19 -0.34
CA PHE A 501 -23.27 -21.81 -0.81
C PHE A 501 -24.09 -23.03 -1.17
N ARG A 502 -25.37 -22.96 -0.85
CA ARG A 502 -26.41 -23.85 -1.34
C ARG A 502 -27.30 -23.06 -2.28
N VAL A 503 -27.36 -23.46 -3.54
CA VAL A 503 -28.11 -22.75 -4.57
C VAL A 503 -29.10 -23.69 -5.28
N GLU A 504 -30.21 -23.14 -5.74
CA GLU A 504 -31.29 -23.87 -6.41
C GLU A 504 -31.57 -23.27 -7.79
N PRO A 505 -30.84 -23.70 -8.84
CA PRO A 505 -31.05 -23.23 -10.20
C PRO A 505 -32.29 -23.86 -10.82
N LYS A 506 -33.15 -23.06 -11.43
CA LYS A 506 -34.37 -23.44 -12.15
C LYS A 506 -34.26 -22.98 -13.60
N LEU A 507 -34.52 -23.88 -14.54
CA LEU A 507 -34.58 -23.53 -15.97
C LEU A 507 -35.87 -22.78 -16.28
N VAL A 508 -35.77 -21.71 -17.04
CA VAL A 508 -36.93 -21.02 -17.61
C VAL A 508 -37.15 -21.59 -19.01
N MET A 509 -38.21 -22.36 -19.19
CA MET A 509 -38.62 -22.82 -20.53
C MET A 509 -39.34 -21.68 -21.23
N THR A 510 -38.68 -21.05 -22.21
CA THR A 510 -39.35 -20.11 -23.10
C THR A 510 -40.09 -20.90 -24.17
N THR A 511 -41.40 -21.10 -24.01
CA THR A 511 -42.27 -21.41 -25.16
C THR A 511 -42.57 -20.11 -25.91
N GLU A 512 -42.36 -20.14 -27.23
CA GLU A 512 -42.60 -19.06 -28.18
C GLU A 512 -43.96 -18.36 -27.99
N GLY A 513 -43.99 -17.04 -28.18
CA GLY A 513 -45.21 -16.27 -28.44
C GLY A 513 -45.68 -15.36 -27.31
N GLN A 514 -45.39 -14.07 -27.47
CA GLN A 514 -46.14 -12.90 -26.96
C GLN A 514 -46.89 -13.03 -25.61
N GLY A 515 -46.34 -12.38 -24.58
CA GLY A 515 -47.15 -11.47 -23.76
C GLY A 515 -47.76 -11.98 -22.46
N ARG A 516 -47.31 -13.11 -21.88
CA ARG A 516 -47.64 -13.43 -20.48
C ARG A 516 -46.42 -13.92 -19.70
N ALA A 517 -46.24 -13.35 -18.51
CA ALA A 517 -45.30 -13.82 -17.50
C ALA A 517 -45.70 -15.23 -17.05
N GLY A 518 -45.20 -16.25 -17.76
CA GLY A 518 -45.29 -17.62 -17.29
C GLY A 518 -44.34 -17.82 -16.11
N ASP A 519 -44.83 -18.44 -15.04
CA ASP A 519 -43.96 -18.91 -13.96
C ASP A 519 -42.92 -19.89 -14.51
N PRO A 520 -41.67 -19.86 -14.04
CA PRO A 520 -40.63 -20.78 -14.50
C PRO A 520 -41.06 -22.24 -14.27
N VAL A 521 -41.32 -22.98 -15.34
CA VAL A 521 -41.54 -24.43 -15.27
C VAL A 521 -40.18 -25.11 -15.49
N GLY A 522 -39.47 -25.37 -14.40
CA GLY A 522 -38.18 -26.07 -14.41
C GLY A 522 -37.80 -26.54 -13.01
N PHE A 523 -37.53 -27.85 -12.87
CA PHE A 523 -37.14 -28.46 -11.60
C PHE A 523 -35.68 -28.13 -11.30
N GLY A 524 -35.42 -27.52 -10.14
CA GLY A 524 -34.06 -27.22 -9.71
C GLY A 524 -33.46 -28.34 -8.88
N ILE A 525 -32.27 -28.78 -9.28
CA ILE A 525 -31.44 -29.67 -8.48
C ILE A 525 -30.61 -28.77 -7.56
N PRO A 526 -30.72 -28.88 -6.22
CA PRO A 526 -29.85 -28.13 -5.32
C PRO A 526 -28.38 -28.43 -5.60
N VAL A 527 -27.57 -27.37 -5.69
CA VAL A 527 -26.14 -27.42 -5.96
C VAL A 527 -25.40 -26.81 -4.78
N MET A 528 -24.35 -27.49 -4.34
CA MET A 528 -23.41 -27.00 -3.36
C MET A 528 -22.20 -26.37 -4.08
N ILE A 529 -21.80 -25.19 -3.61
CA ILE A 529 -20.61 -24.46 -4.07
C ILE A 529 -19.72 -24.26 -2.84
N GLU A 530 -18.60 -24.98 -2.76
CA GLU A 530 -17.77 -25.02 -1.57
C GLU A 530 -16.28 -24.96 -1.88
N GLY A 531 -15.48 -24.44 -0.95
CA GLY A 531 -14.03 -24.40 -1.05
C GLY A 531 -13.47 -22.99 -1.21
N PRO A 532 -12.21 -22.84 -1.65
CA PRO A 532 -11.57 -21.54 -1.83
C PRO A 532 -12.35 -20.69 -2.84
N TRP A 533 -12.58 -19.41 -2.53
CA TRP A 533 -13.41 -18.54 -3.37
C TRP A 533 -12.88 -18.32 -4.80
N GLY A 534 -11.60 -18.59 -5.05
CA GLY A 534 -10.95 -18.43 -6.36
C GLY A 534 -11.07 -19.69 -7.21
N SER A 535 -11.37 -20.83 -6.60
CA SER A 535 -11.50 -22.14 -7.27
C SER A 535 -12.50 -23.03 -6.53
N PRO A 536 -13.77 -22.61 -6.42
CA PRO A 536 -14.76 -23.38 -5.67
C PRO A 536 -15.15 -24.64 -6.42
N ARG A 537 -15.46 -25.69 -5.66
CA ARG A 537 -16.03 -26.94 -6.18
C ARG A 537 -17.54 -26.81 -6.25
N ILE A 538 -18.10 -27.22 -7.38
CA ILE A 538 -19.53 -27.16 -7.65
C ILE A 538 -20.02 -28.59 -7.84
N TYR A 539 -21.02 -29.03 -7.06
CA TYR A 539 -21.54 -30.38 -7.14
C TYR A 539 -23.02 -30.47 -6.72
N PRO A 540 -23.82 -31.40 -7.28
CA PRO A 540 -25.20 -31.62 -6.84
C PRO A 540 -25.24 -32.08 -5.39
N GLU A 541 -26.22 -31.59 -4.64
CA GLU A 541 -26.49 -32.14 -3.33
C GLU A 541 -27.18 -33.51 -3.46
N MET A 542 -26.41 -34.58 -3.33
CA MET A 542 -26.96 -35.95 -3.44
C MET A 542 -27.69 -36.41 -2.17
N GLN A 543 -27.37 -35.86 -1.00
CA GLN A 543 -27.99 -36.28 0.27
C GLN A 543 -29.51 -36.09 0.25
N GLY A 544 -29.99 -34.89 -0.10
CA GLY A 544 -31.42 -34.62 -0.21
C GLY A 544 -32.17 -35.41 -1.31
N ILE A 545 -31.45 -35.96 -2.30
CA ILE A 545 -32.01 -36.85 -3.33
C ILE A 545 -32.14 -38.29 -2.81
N LEU A 546 -31.16 -38.72 -2.01
CA LEU A 546 -31.09 -40.07 -1.42
C LEU A 546 -32.01 -40.24 -0.20
N ASP A 547 -32.25 -39.17 0.55
CA ASP A 547 -33.14 -39.18 1.72
C ASP A 547 -34.62 -39.29 1.34
N ASN A 548 -34.99 -38.87 0.11
CA ASN A 548 -36.35 -38.99 -0.41
C ASN A 548 -36.36 -39.43 -1.89
N PRO A 549 -36.05 -40.71 -2.16
CA PRO A 549 -35.90 -41.23 -3.52
C PRO A 549 -37.24 -41.21 -4.28
N GLU A 550 -38.36 -41.30 -3.57
CA GLU A 550 -39.73 -41.22 -4.13
C GLU A 550 -40.05 -39.82 -4.64
N ALA A 551 -39.67 -38.77 -3.90
CA ALA A 551 -39.79 -37.39 -4.36
C ALA A 551 -38.88 -37.11 -5.55
N ALA A 552 -37.65 -37.65 -5.56
CA ALA A 552 -36.75 -37.54 -6.71
C ALA A 552 -37.30 -38.26 -7.96
N TYR A 553 -37.87 -39.47 -7.80
CA TYR A 553 -38.51 -40.21 -8.89
C TYR A 553 -39.79 -39.54 -9.39
N ALA A 554 -40.60 -38.97 -8.49
CA ALA A 554 -41.77 -38.18 -8.84
C ALA A 554 -41.36 -36.96 -9.68
N ARG A 555 -40.29 -36.25 -9.27
CA ARG A 555 -39.71 -35.11 -10.00
C ARG A 555 -39.16 -35.50 -11.38
N LEU A 556 -38.51 -36.67 -11.51
CA LEU A 556 -38.05 -37.21 -12.81
C LEU A 556 -39.22 -37.58 -13.73
N ARG A 557 -40.28 -38.19 -13.18
CA ARG A 557 -41.50 -38.54 -13.94
C ARG A 557 -42.24 -37.29 -14.43
N GLU A 558 -42.21 -36.22 -13.65
CA GLU A 558 -42.82 -34.93 -14.00
C GLU A 558 -42.02 -34.18 -15.08
N MET A 559 -40.68 -34.23 -15.03
CA MET A 559 -39.81 -33.79 -16.13
C MET A 559 -40.08 -34.55 -17.43
N GLY A 560 -40.26 -35.87 -17.35
CA GLY A 560 -40.63 -36.69 -18.52
C GLY A 560 -41.95 -36.26 -19.17
N LYS A 561 -42.93 -35.80 -18.37
CA LYS A 561 -44.22 -35.32 -18.90
C LYS A 561 -44.11 -33.96 -19.61
N GLY A 562 -43.25 -33.07 -19.12
CA GLY A 562 -43.00 -31.75 -19.75
C GLY A 562 -42.22 -31.84 -21.06
N LEU A 563 -41.29 -32.81 -21.17
CA LEU A 563 -40.47 -33.02 -22.37
C LEU A 563 -41.11 -33.94 -23.42
N PHE A 564 -41.96 -34.89 -23.01
CA PHE A 564 -42.53 -35.93 -23.89
C PHE A 564 -44.07 -35.91 -24.00
N GLY A 565 -44.73 -34.94 -23.37
CA GLY A 565 -46.19 -34.83 -23.31
C GLY A 565 -46.83 -35.96 -22.47
N PRO A 566 -48.11 -35.82 -22.08
CA PRO A 566 -48.78 -36.76 -21.17
C PRO A 566 -48.92 -38.19 -21.70
N ASN A 567 -48.69 -38.44 -23.00
CA ASN A 567 -48.84 -39.75 -23.64
C ASN A 567 -47.57 -40.30 -24.34
N GLY A 568 -46.38 -39.72 -24.11
CA GLY A 568 -45.11 -40.29 -24.63
C GLY A 568 -45.00 -40.38 -26.16
N GLY A 569 -45.73 -39.55 -26.91
CA GLY A 569 -45.87 -39.65 -28.37
C GLY A 569 -44.95 -38.75 -29.21
N GLY A 570 -44.15 -37.88 -28.60
CA GLY A 570 -43.48 -36.77 -29.30
C GLY A 570 -42.43 -37.14 -30.36
N LEU A 571 -41.85 -38.33 -30.31
CA LEU A 571 -40.80 -38.76 -31.25
C LEU A 571 -41.29 -39.76 -32.32
N GLY A 572 -42.39 -40.47 -32.07
CA GLY A 572 -42.92 -41.46 -33.02
C GLY A 572 -43.63 -40.84 -34.23
N ALA A 573 -44.32 -39.71 -34.03
CA ALA A 573 -45.08 -39.03 -35.09
C ALA A 573 -44.19 -38.30 -36.10
N ALA A 574 -43.03 -37.80 -35.67
CA ALA A 574 -42.07 -37.11 -36.55
C ALA A 574 -41.31 -38.06 -37.48
N ILE A 575 -41.12 -39.32 -37.06
CA ILE A 575 -40.38 -40.32 -37.85
C ILE A 575 -41.33 -41.10 -38.79
N GLY A 576 -42.59 -41.31 -38.38
CA GLY A 576 -43.61 -41.95 -39.24
C GLY A 576 -43.96 -41.14 -40.50
N ASN A 577 -43.99 -39.81 -40.41
CA ASN A 577 -44.28 -38.93 -41.55
C ASN A 577 -43.10 -38.77 -42.53
N LEU A 578 -41.89 -39.21 -42.18
CA LEU A 578 -40.73 -39.16 -43.05
C LEU A 578 -40.51 -40.45 -43.86
N LEU A 579 -41.15 -41.56 -43.47
CA LEU A 579 -40.97 -42.87 -44.10
C LEU A 579 -42.16 -43.41 -44.90
N GLY A 580 -43.34 -42.76 -44.87
CA GLY A 580 -44.53 -43.27 -45.56
C GLY A 580 -45.24 -42.19 -46.37
N GLY A 581 -45.02 -42.14 -47.69
CA GLY A 581 -45.80 -41.24 -48.54
C GLY A 581 -45.28 -41.07 -49.97
N GLY A 582 -45.09 -42.17 -50.69
CA GLY A 582 -44.92 -42.13 -52.14
C GLY A 582 -46.25 -42.06 -52.89
N GLN A 583 -46.22 -41.32 -54.00
CA GLN A 583 -47.03 -41.44 -55.22
C GLN A 583 -48.46 -40.84 -55.32
N GLN A 584 -48.55 -39.93 -56.31
CA GLN A 584 -49.48 -39.89 -57.47
C GLN A 584 -50.61 -38.85 -57.54
N GLY A 585 -50.61 -38.11 -58.67
CA GLY A 585 -51.77 -37.48 -59.33
C GLY A 585 -51.72 -35.94 -59.38
N ALA A 586 -51.03 -35.29 -60.33
CA ALA A 586 -51.45 -34.94 -61.70
C ALA A 586 -52.45 -33.75 -61.81
N ALA A 587 -52.01 -32.65 -62.47
CA ALA A 587 -52.62 -32.02 -63.67
C ALA A 587 -52.55 -30.47 -63.70
N GLY A 588 -51.96 -29.95 -64.79
CA GLY A 588 -52.27 -28.66 -65.45
C GLY A 588 -51.75 -27.37 -64.80
N GLY A 589 -51.13 -26.41 -65.50
CA GLY A 589 -50.85 -26.25 -66.92
C GLY A 589 -50.10 -24.92 -67.17
N GLN A 590 -49.25 -24.98 -68.21
CA GLN A 590 -48.84 -23.97 -69.22
C GLN A 590 -48.55 -22.50 -68.86
N GLY A 591 -47.38 -22.01 -69.31
CA GLY A 591 -47.23 -20.60 -69.69
C GLY A 591 -45.81 -20.01 -69.84
N ALA A 592 -45.15 -20.31 -70.95
CA ALA A 592 -44.16 -19.48 -71.70
C ALA A 592 -42.76 -19.13 -71.16
N ALA A 593 -41.75 -19.56 -71.94
CA ALA A 593 -40.33 -19.19 -72.02
C ALA A 593 -40.13 -18.03 -73.05
N PRO A 594 -38.94 -17.72 -73.65
CA PRO A 594 -37.55 -18.20 -73.45
C PRO A 594 -36.47 -17.08 -73.46
N GLY A 595 -35.23 -17.32 -73.01
CA GLY A 595 -34.06 -17.83 -73.78
C GLY A 595 -32.80 -17.07 -73.30
N THR A 596 -31.54 -17.52 -73.36
CA THR A 596 -30.76 -18.49 -74.16
C THR A 596 -29.51 -18.90 -73.33
N GLY A 597 -29.09 -20.17 -73.21
CA GLY A 597 -28.17 -20.94 -74.09
C GLY A 597 -26.67 -20.70 -73.73
N GLN A 598 -25.76 -21.65 -73.48
CA GLN A 598 -25.66 -23.03 -74.00
C GLN A 598 -24.46 -23.83 -73.38
N ALA A 599 -24.70 -25.15 -73.21
CA ALA A 599 -23.82 -26.35 -73.25
C ALA A 599 -22.64 -26.55 -72.27
N GLY A 600 -22.40 -27.73 -71.66
CA GLY A 600 -23.06 -29.04 -71.71
C GLY A 600 -22.06 -30.19 -71.39
N GLY A 601 -22.44 -31.17 -70.56
CA GLY A 601 -21.74 -32.46 -70.40
C GLY A 601 -21.74 -33.08 -68.98
N LYS A 602 -22.47 -34.18 -68.78
CA LYS A 602 -22.55 -35.10 -67.61
C LYS A 602 -22.05 -36.49 -68.07
N PRO A 603 -21.75 -37.54 -67.22
CA PRO A 603 -22.55 -37.94 -66.04
C PRO A 603 -21.83 -38.60 -64.82
N ASN A 604 -22.55 -38.54 -63.68
CA ASN A 604 -22.65 -39.40 -62.47
C ASN A 604 -21.46 -40.27 -61.96
N ASP A 605 -21.11 -40.15 -60.66
CA ASP A 605 -21.34 -41.16 -59.61
C ASP A 605 -21.04 -40.59 -58.19
N PRO A 606 -21.57 -41.15 -57.09
CA PRO A 606 -21.78 -40.49 -55.81
C PRO A 606 -20.70 -40.78 -54.74
N LEU A 607 -20.78 -40.05 -53.62
CA LEU A 607 -20.04 -40.25 -52.36
C LEU A 607 -18.53 -39.98 -52.42
N GLY A 608 -18.12 -38.89 -51.79
CA GLY A 608 -16.78 -38.77 -51.21
C GLY A 608 -16.05 -37.49 -51.58
N GLY A 609 -15.96 -36.55 -50.64
CA GLY A 609 -15.09 -35.39 -50.78
C GLY A 609 -14.96 -34.58 -49.50
N GLN A 610 -13.70 -34.47 -49.03
CA GLN A 610 -13.17 -33.46 -48.11
C GLN A 610 -13.50 -33.53 -46.61
N LEU A 611 -13.21 -34.67 -45.98
CA LEU A 611 -12.73 -34.70 -44.58
C LEU A 611 -11.53 -35.65 -44.37
N GLY A 612 -11.04 -36.31 -45.43
CA GLY A 612 -9.93 -37.27 -45.35
C GLY A 612 -8.54 -36.72 -45.71
N GLU A 613 -8.44 -35.52 -46.28
CA GLU A 613 -7.16 -34.98 -46.79
C GLU A 613 -6.42 -34.06 -45.80
N THR A 614 -7.02 -33.70 -44.67
CA THR A 614 -6.39 -32.74 -43.73
C THR A 614 -5.68 -33.41 -42.55
N ILE A 615 -5.92 -34.71 -42.30
CA ILE A 615 -5.31 -35.43 -41.16
C ILE A 615 -4.02 -36.18 -41.57
N GLY A 616 -3.77 -36.37 -42.87
CA GLY A 616 -2.57 -37.04 -43.37
C GLY A 616 -1.26 -36.23 -43.28
N ASN A 617 -1.36 -34.89 -43.21
CA ASN A 617 -0.18 -34.02 -43.34
C ASN A 617 0.46 -33.55 -42.03
N LEU A 618 -0.02 -33.98 -40.85
CA LEU A 618 0.59 -33.58 -39.57
C LEU A 618 1.46 -34.68 -38.93
N ILE A 619 1.38 -35.93 -39.38
CA ILE A 619 2.11 -37.06 -38.78
C ILE A 619 3.51 -37.24 -39.41
N GLN A 620 3.85 -36.50 -40.47
CA GLN A 620 5.11 -36.67 -41.22
C GLN A 620 6.12 -35.54 -40.98
N GLY A 621 6.17 -34.99 -39.75
CA GLY A 621 7.09 -33.90 -39.37
C GLY A 621 8.12 -34.25 -38.29
N LEU A 622 8.08 -35.45 -37.71
CA LEU A 622 8.96 -35.85 -36.60
C LEU A 622 9.67 -37.16 -36.93
N GLY A 623 10.72 -37.06 -37.74
CA GLY A 623 11.49 -38.22 -38.14
C GLY A 623 12.75 -37.89 -38.93
N GLY A 624 13.80 -37.44 -38.23
CA GLY A 624 15.18 -37.75 -38.62
C GLY A 624 16.06 -36.58 -39.07
N LEU A 625 17.07 -36.27 -38.25
CA LEU A 625 18.39 -35.81 -38.71
C LEU A 625 19.49 -36.37 -37.80
N GLY A 626 20.12 -37.46 -38.27
CA GLY A 626 21.52 -37.51 -38.68
C GLY A 626 22.66 -37.30 -37.67
N GLN A 627 23.38 -38.40 -37.40
CA GLN A 627 24.75 -38.52 -36.89
C GLN A 627 25.81 -37.82 -37.77
N ASN A 628 26.92 -37.32 -37.19
CA ASN A 628 28.27 -37.86 -37.40
C ASN A 628 29.37 -37.32 -36.43
N GLN A 629 30.22 -38.25 -35.93
CA GLN A 629 31.69 -38.23 -35.58
C GLN A 629 32.36 -36.95 -35.00
N ASN A 630 33.33 -36.95 -34.06
CA ASN A 630 34.36 -37.92 -33.65
C ASN A 630 35.06 -37.50 -32.30
N GLN A 631 35.68 -38.47 -31.62
CA GLN A 631 36.88 -38.42 -30.75
C GLN A 631 36.92 -37.70 -29.37
N GLY A 632 36.97 -38.52 -28.30
CA GLY A 632 38.13 -38.65 -27.39
C GLY A 632 38.24 -37.74 -26.15
N GLY A 633 38.25 -38.35 -24.94
CA GLY A 633 38.91 -37.74 -23.76
C GLY A 633 38.31 -38.00 -22.37
N ALA A 634 38.83 -39.01 -21.68
CA ALA A 634 39.06 -39.18 -20.22
C ALA A 634 38.06 -38.67 -19.12
N ARG A 635 37.71 -39.61 -18.22
CA ARG A 635 37.19 -39.43 -16.84
C ARG A 635 38.29 -38.89 -15.88
N PRO A 636 37.96 -38.26 -14.74
CA PRO A 636 37.53 -38.94 -13.49
C PRO A 636 36.22 -38.31 -12.92
N GLY A 637 35.36 -38.97 -12.16
CA GLY A 637 35.61 -39.78 -10.97
C GLY A 637 35.18 -38.96 -9.73
N GLY A 638 33.93 -39.14 -9.28
CA GLY A 638 33.38 -38.40 -8.13
C GLY A 638 32.06 -39.00 -7.64
N GLN A 639 32.15 -40.18 -7.02
CA GLN A 639 31.06 -40.80 -6.25
C GLN A 639 30.94 -40.11 -4.88
N ARG A 640 29.74 -39.70 -4.48
CA ARG A 640 29.35 -39.63 -3.07
C ARG A 640 27.98 -40.25 -2.89
N SER A 641 28.03 -41.41 -2.24
CA SER A 641 26.94 -42.20 -1.68
C SER A 641 26.32 -41.47 -0.48
N LEU A 642 24.99 -41.55 -0.38
CA LEU A 642 24.22 -41.22 0.83
C LEU A 642 23.98 -42.52 1.59
N THR A 643 24.44 -42.58 2.84
CA THR A 643 24.07 -43.60 3.83
C THR A 643 23.11 -42.99 4.85
N PRO A 644 22.06 -43.71 5.29
CA PRO A 644 21.25 -43.33 6.44
C PRO A 644 21.75 -44.06 7.69
N THR A 645 21.75 -43.40 8.84
CA THR A 645 21.90 -44.05 10.16
C THR A 645 21.02 -43.33 11.18
N SER A 646 20.21 -44.11 11.90
CA SER A 646 19.35 -43.71 13.02
C SER A 646 20.11 -43.81 14.37
N PRO A 647 19.48 -43.71 15.56
CA PRO A 647 19.53 -42.53 16.43
C PRO A 647 20.17 -42.78 17.82
N ALA A 648 20.61 -41.71 18.48
CA ALA A 648 21.01 -41.66 19.90
C ALA A 648 21.03 -40.15 20.28
N GLU A 649 20.77 -39.66 21.48
CA GLU A 649 20.29 -40.11 22.79
C GLU A 649 20.10 -38.79 23.57
N ALA A 650 19.14 -38.73 24.49
CA ALA A 650 18.77 -37.52 25.22
C ALA A 650 19.90 -37.01 26.16
N PRO A 651 19.81 -35.74 26.58
CA PRO A 651 19.87 -35.51 28.02
C PRO A 651 18.76 -34.60 28.55
N ALA A 652 18.33 -34.95 29.76
CA ALA A 652 17.31 -34.30 30.57
C ALA A 652 17.65 -32.83 30.89
N GLN A 653 16.64 -31.96 30.80
CA GLN A 653 16.63 -30.65 31.46
C GLN A 653 15.66 -30.68 32.63
N ALA A 654 16.21 -30.44 33.82
CA ALA A 654 15.49 -30.27 35.07
C ALA A 654 14.80 -28.90 35.13
N ALA A 655 13.57 -28.90 35.65
CA ALA A 655 12.80 -27.70 35.98
C ALA A 655 13.35 -27.01 37.24
N PRO A 656 13.46 -25.67 37.28
CA PRO A 656 13.60 -24.93 38.52
C PRO A 656 12.22 -24.57 39.12
N ALA A 657 12.09 -24.84 40.41
CA ALA A 657 10.90 -24.64 41.24
C ALA A 657 10.56 -23.16 41.50
N GLU A 658 9.26 -22.90 41.68
CA GLU A 658 8.68 -21.67 42.22
C GLU A 658 9.19 -21.35 43.64
N PRO A 659 9.48 -20.07 43.95
CA PRO A 659 9.59 -19.62 45.34
C PRO A 659 8.23 -19.22 45.91
N ALA A 660 7.90 -19.84 47.04
CA ALA A 660 6.71 -19.62 47.85
C ALA A 660 6.60 -18.20 48.45
N THR A 661 5.36 -17.78 48.61
CA THR A 661 4.88 -16.55 49.27
C THR A 661 5.13 -16.61 50.79
N PRO A 662 5.58 -15.52 51.46
CA PRO A 662 5.53 -15.42 52.91
C PRO A 662 4.17 -14.91 53.39
N ALA A 663 3.61 -15.61 54.39
CA ALA A 663 2.40 -15.24 55.12
C ALA A 663 2.60 -13.99 56.02
N PRO A 664 1.53 -13.24 56.35
CA PRO A 664 1.61 -12.00 57.11
C PRO A 664 1.62 -12.23 58.63
N PRO A 665 2.18 -11.31 59.43
CA PRO A 665 2.01 -11.33 60.87
C PRO A 665 0.64 -10.80 61.29
N SER A 666 0.02 -11.50 62.23
CA SER A 666 -1.12 -11.07 63.03
C SER A 666 -0.60 -10.24 64.20
N ASP A 667 -1.24 -9.10 64.52
CA ASP A 667 -1.80 -8.87 65.85
C ASP A 667 -2.49 -7.50 66.01
N THR A 668 -3.73 -7.58 66.52
CA THR A 668 -4.41 -6.68 67.47
C THR A 668 -4.57 -5.18 67.13
N THR A 669 -5.81 -4.72 66.84
CA THR A 669 -6.76 -4.11 67.80
C THR A 669 -7.84 -3.24 67.12
N THR A 670 -9.05 -3.32 67.71
CA THR A 670 -10.15 -2.32 67.75
C THR A 670 -11.02 -2.01 66.52
N GLN A 671 -12.29 -2.43 66.66
CA GLN A 671 -13.48 -1.80 66.09
C GLN A 671 -13.47 -0.28 66.26
N GLN A 672 -13.69 0.47 65.18
CA GLN A 672 -14.44 1.73 65.28
C GLN A 672 -15.13 2.05 63.96
N ASP A 673 -16.45 1.90 64.00
CA ASP A 673 -17.43 2.44 63.08
C ASP A 673 -17.22 3.94 62.89
N SER A 674 -17.18 4.43 61.66
CA SER A 674 -17.39 5.85 61.37
C SER A 674 -17.64 6.06 59.87
N GLN A 675 -18.93 6.10 59.54
CA GLN A 675 -19.49 6.76 58.37
C GLN A 675 -19.57 8.29 58.55
N PRO A 676 -18.50 9.09 58.30
CA PRO A 676 -18.77 10.49 57.95
C PRO A 676 -18.03 11.02 56.72
N MET A 677 -17.15 10.25 56.07
CA MET A 677 -16.37 10.80 54.93
C MET A 677 -17.16 10.89 53.62
N ASN A 678 -18.19 10.04 53.45
CA ASN A 678 -19.04 10.05 52.24
C ASN A 678 -20.12 11.16 52.25
N GLU A 679 -20.40 11.77 53.39
CA GLU A 679 -21.30 12.94 53.46
C GLU A 679 -20.55 14.25 53.19
N VAL A 680 -19.28 14.36 53.59
CA VAL A 680 -18.45 15.56 53.34
C VAL A 680 -18.09 15.73 51.86
N LEU A 681 -17.94 14.64 51.09
CA LEU A 681 -17.64 14.72 49.65
C LEU A 681 -18.87 15.03 48.78
N ARG A 682 -20.07 14.82 49.30
CA ARG A 682 -21.32 15.07 48.57
C ARG A 682 -21.78 16.53 48.66
N GLU A 683 -21.27 17.28 49.65
CA GLU A 683 -21.56 18.70 49.87
C GLU A 683 -20.53 19.64 49.20
N LEU A 684 -19.34 19.13 48.82
CA LEU A 684 -18.26 19.92 48.21
C LEU A 684 -18.31 20.01 46.67
N PHE A 685 -19.13 19.20 45.98
CA PHE A 685 -19.20 19.18 44.52
C PHE A 685 -20.55 19.65 43.94
N ASN A 686 -21.44 20.21 44.77
CA ASN A 686 -22.66 20.86 44.32
C ASN A 686 -22.61 22.37 44.64
N ARG A 687 -21.73 23.09 43.93
CA ARG A 687 -21.88 24.52 43.59
C ARG A 687 -21.21 24.84 42.27
#